data_AF-A0A9D5VFA6-F1
#
_entry.id   AF-A0A9D5VFA6-F1
#
_cell.length_a   1.000
_cell.length_b   1.000
_cell.length_c   1.000
_cell.angle_alpha   90.00
_cell.angle_beta   90.00
_cell.angle_gamma   90.00
#
_symmetry.space_group_name_H-M   'P 1'
#
loop_
_entity.id
_entity.type
_entity.pdbx_description
1 polymer ?
#
loop_
_entity_poly.entity_id
_entity_poly.type
_entity_poly.pdbx_seq_one_letter_code
_entity_poly.pdbx_strand_id
1 'polypeptide(L)'
;MTDLSSGPTTRILLLSSGNATRGFARVEPKSSAAGEKPGLPSSEFTADGERRDRPQLVTGDGDGAVTLWDTVQNTRIRTLHGLDEEVIGLAVLPGGRLLATGKKGSLKIWHLDSGESAEALPGLGRDIRELSVAPSGRQAAVVADDGQLLLLDLATGKTVVTLAERDGVALAWSPDGASVAGVLAGGSLIAWNVADGAEKWRTKEDFTPKVMAFSLDGRYLAVADDANAIRVWTVGTGGGGRGFGRVDPTAAKTETSQPDAASSAATDATDTASPGPPQLLQGSQKGINALAFAPGGQGILASAGDDRMVRFWSGSRGVEITRLVAMRTGWAAVTPEGFFDGTLDGETEDRLDAISWDVDNRSFSVDGFLESYYRPGLLGHLLAGEKMSTGTLPNVSEGFTPPPKVTLELGENDPANHKITILATVEDQGSGVDEVRLFHNGKVIDPDLAEETGRTRSAQNEIRKLRFTVPMVAGSNSFQGLALSRDRIESETASILFNHPDEDPGAASLHLLVVGINNYKNRQMNLNFGVPDAKGVRDFFTTARISAASRTLVDTLFDAHATREAITQRLDLFKNTAPQDTVVIYLAGHGEAEKDAWYFIPHEVDFSDVGRLQSVAVSSALLKQSIARIGARNVVLMLDACKSGAAVGPFSGLAEHRPMATLSRATGTHVVAASTGTQLANELDLLGHGVFTYALLKGLKGASDTSPHDNRIQIKELMTYLRTQVPILTRQYKTGLQDPVINMRGENFT
;
A
#
# COMPACT_ATOMS: atom_id res chain seq x y z
N MET A 1 -23.08 -5.19 8.62
CA MET A 1 -22.85 -5.94 9.86
C MET A 1 -21.53 -5.42 10.41
N THR A 2 -21.57 -4.82 11.60
CA THR A 2 -20.51 -4.60 12.62
C THR A 2 -19.08 -5.02 12.23
N ASP A 3 -18.01 -4.30 12.48
CA ASP A 3 -17.70 -3.08 13.20
C ASP A 3 -16.19 -2.94 12.92
N LEU A 4 -15.73 -1.81 12.39
CA LEU A 4 -14.33 -1.42 12.59
C LEU A 4 -14.46 -0.11 13.35
N SER A 5 -14.72 -0.30 14.65
CA SER A 5 -14.79 0.77 15.60
C SER A 5 -13.38 1.34 15.71
N SER A 6 -13.04 2.27 14.83
CA SER A 6 -12.15 3.34 15.28
C SER A 6 -12.99 4.12 16.28
N GLY A 7 -12.96 3.68 17.55
CA GLY A 7 -13.21 4.60 18.63
C GLY A 7 -12.38 5.89 18.42
N PRO A 8 -12.80 7.02 18.97
CA PRO A 8 -12.29 8.36 18.65
C PRO A 8 -10.79 8.62 18.94
N THR A 9 -9.93 7.61 19.03
CA THR A 9 -8.56 7.72 19.59
C THR A 9 -7.59 6.72 18.95
N THR A 10 -7.40 6.76 17.63
CA THR A 10 -6.29 6.03 17.01
C THR A 10 -4.94 6.63 17.45
N ARG A 11 -4.07 5.82 18.06
CA ARG A 11 -2.70 6.20 18.40
C ARG A 11 -1.75 5.77 17.29
N ILE A 12 -0.83 6.66 16.92
CA ILE A 12 0.06 6.46 15.77
C ILE A 12 1.50 6.66 16.18
N LEU A 13 2.37 5.77 15.69
CA LEU A 13 3.80 5.91 15.81
C LEU A 13 4.46 5.58 14.47
N LEU A 14 5.47 6.37 14.10
CA LEU A 14 6.27 6.15 12.89
C LEU A 14 7.62 5.56 13.28
N LEU A 15 8.02 4.51 12.57
CA LEU A 15 9.27 3.79 12.72
C LEU A 15 10.11 3.96 11.46
N SER A 16 11.43 4.03 11.63
CA SER A 16 12.39 3.72 10.56
C SER A 16 13.05 2.41 10.96
N SER A 17 13.07 1.40 10.08
CA SER A 17 14.11 0.38 10.22
C SER A 17 15.46 1.05 9.93
N GLY A 18 16.50 0.68 10.68
CA GLY A 18 17.80 1.36 10.67
C GLY A 18 18.25 1.86 12.03
N ASN A 19 18.88 0.97 12.80
CA ASN A 19 19.65 1.23 14.02
C ASN A 19 18.93 1.95 15.18
N ALA A 20 18.40 1.15 16.11
CA ALA A 20 18.30 1.57 17.49
C ALA A 20 19.71 1.86 18.05
N THR A 21 20.13 3.13 18.09
CA THR A 21 21.09 3.61 19.11
C THR A 21 21.14 5.14 19.13
N ARG A 22 20.64 5.75 20.21
CA ARG A 22 21.41 6.82 20.85
C ARG A 22 22.13 6.19 22.03
N GLY A 23 23.46 6.07 21.90
CA GLY A 23 24.37 5.63 22.95
C GLY A 23 25.55 4.83 22.41
N PHE A 24 26.73 5.44 22.34
CA PHE A 24 27.98 4.81 21.94
C PHE A 24 28.33 3.61 22.83
N ALA A 25 28.68 2.46 22.24
CA ALA A 25 29.62 1.51 22.83
C ALA A 25 30.30 0.68 21.71
N ARG A 26 31.60 0.95 21.53
CA ARG A 26 32.53 0.15 20.74
C ARG A 26 32.87 -1.12 21.52
N VAL A 27 32.78 -2.28 20.87
CA VAL A 27 33.48 -3.50 21.31
C VAL A 27 34.10 -4.15 20.06
N GLU A 28 35.42 -4.04 19.94
CA GLU A 28 36.24 -4.93 19.08
C GLU A 28 36.74 -6.10 19.94
N PRO A 29 36.98 -7.29 19.34
CA PRO A 29 38.36 -7.58 18.92
C PRO A 29 38.57 -8.48 17.67
N LYS A 30 39.73 -8.21 17.03
CA LYS A 30 40.64 -9.07 16.24
C LYS A 30 40.37 -9.39 14.76
N SER A 31 40.86 -8.47 13.92
CA SER A 31 41.79 -8.66 12.78
C SER A 31 41.88 -10.02 12.05
N SER A 32 41.68 -9.99 10.73
CA SER A 32 42.77 -10.23 9.75
C SER A 32 42.43 -9.56 8.40
N ALA A 33 43.47 -9.11 7.69
CA ALA A 33 43.41 -8.11 6.64
C ALA A 33 43.57 -8.69 5.22
N ALA A 34 42.90 -8.07 4.24
CA ALA A 34 43.28 -7.78 2.84
C ALA A 34 41.98 -7.39 2.12
N GLY A 35 41.80 -6.31 1.36
CA GLY A 35 42.64 -5.26 0.83
C GLY A 35 42.06 -4.90 -0.54
N GLU A 36 41.26 -3.84 -0.68
CA GLU A 36 40.89 -3.25 -1.99
C GLU A 36 40.29 -1.83 -1.88
N LYS A 37 40.39 -1.09 -3.00
CA LYS A 37 40.31 0.38 -3.20
C LYS A 37 38.88 0.99 -3.11
N PRO A 38 38.73 2.35 -3.11
CA PRO A 38 37.51 3.01 -2.63
C PRO A 38 36.36 2.91 -3.64
N GLY A 39 35.42 2.02 -3.35
CA GLY A 39 34.04 2.04 -3.83
C GLY A 39 33.09 2.39 -2.68
N LEU A 40 31.92 2.92 -3.01
CA LEU A 40 30.84 3.29 -2.10
C LEU A 40 30.65 2.26 -0.96
N PRO A 41 30.39 2.69 0.29
CA PRO A 41 30.44 1.81 1.44
C PRO A 41 29.44 0.65 1.31
N SER A 42 29.99 -0.57 1.22
CA SER A 42 29.30 -1.87 1.15
C SER A 42 28.60 -2.27 2.46
N SER A 43 28.19 -1.29 3.28
CA SER A 43 27.58 -1.49 4.61
C SER A 43 26.07 -1.20 4.66
N GLU A 44 25.44 -0.82 3.55
CA GLU A 44 23.99 -0.50 3.46
C GLU A 44 23.09 -1.71 3.12
N PHE A 45 23.68 -2.85 2.76
CA PHE A 45 22.94 -4.04 2.31
C PHE A 45 23.26 -5.25 3.19
N THR A 46 22.26 -6.09 3.50
CA THR A 46 22.52 -7.45 3.99
C THR A 46 23.02 -8.34 2.85
N ALA A 47 23.54 -9.54 3.17
CA ALA A 47 23.96 -10.53 2.18
C ALA A 47 22.83 -10.97 1.21
N ASP A 48 21.61 -10.55 1.50
CA ASP A 48 20.35 -10.85 0.82
C ASP A 48 19.86 -9.67 -0.05
N GLY A 49 20.64 -8.57 -0.13
CA GLY A 49 20.37 -7.45 -1.04
C GLY A 49 19.28 -6.48 -0.58
N GLU A 50 18.81 -6.56 0.67
CA GLU A 50 17.85 -5.58 1.21
C GLU A 50 18.55 -4.30 1.69
N ARG A 51 18.01 -3.14 1.28
CA ARG A 51 18.35 -1.83 1.85
C ARG A 51 17.82 -1.79 3.29
N ARG A 52 18.72 -1.58 4.26
CA ARG A 52 18.44 -1.74 5.70
C ARG A 52 17.36 -0.81 6.32
N ASP A 53 16.85 0.18 5.58
CA ASP A 53 16.05 1.26 6.16
C ASP A 53 14.74 1.50 5.39
N ARG A 54 13.69 0.72 5.68
CA ARG A 54 12.30 0.98 5.28
C ARG A 54 11.49 1.58 6.45
N PRO A 55 10.77 2.70 6.24
CA PRO A 55 9.84 3.20 7.25
C PRO A 55 8.69 2.21 7.48
N GLN A 56 8.23 2.14 8.72
CA GLN A 56 7.06 1.35 9.13
C GLN A 56 6.08 2.24 9.88
N LEU A 57 4.80 1.95 9.75
CA LEU A 57 3.73 2.64 10.48
C LEU A 57 3.16 1.69 11.55
N VAL A 58 2.99 2.19 12.76
CA VAL A 58 2.34 1.48 13.88
C VAL A 58 1.06 2.20 14.26
N THR A 59 -0.03 1.46 14.37
CA THR A 59 -1.34 2.00 14.79
C THR A 59 -1.92 1.19 15.94
N GLY A 60 -2.41 1.85 16.99
CA GLY A 60 -3.20 1.25 18.07
C GLY A 60 -4.67 1.65 17.98
N ASP A 61 -5.59 0.72 18.25
CA ASP A 61 -7.04 0.93 18.16
C ASP A 61 -7.76 0.86 19.51
N GLY A 62 -9.09 1.08 19.46
CA GLY A 62 -9.97 1.09 20.63
C GLY A 62 -10.22 -0.28 21.25
N ASP A 63 -9.93 -1.36 20.51
CA ASP A 63 -10.14 -2.74 20.94
C ASP A 63 -8.86 -3.38 21.51
N GLY A 64 -7.78 -2.60 21.61
CA GLY A 64 -6.50 -3.03 22.18
C GLY A 64 -5.58 -3.75 21.19
N ALA A 65 -5.89 -3.70 19.89
CA ALA A 65 -5.02 -4.26 18.88
C ALA A 65 -3.99 -3.21 18.40
N VAL A 66 -2.79 -3.70 18.10
CA VAL A 66 -1.71 -2.88 17.54
C VAL A 66 -1.28 -3.46 16.21
N THR A 67 -1.37 -2.68 15.14
CA THR A 67 -1.07 -3.14 13.77
C THR A 67 0.18 -2.46 13.23
N LEU A 68 1.05 -3.27 12.61
CA LEU A 68 2.28 -2.85 11.96
C LEU A 68 2.13 -2.93 10.44
N TRP A 69 2.52 -1.87 9.73
CA TRP A 69 2.34 -1.70 8.30
C TRP A 69 3.67 -1.42 7.60
N ASP A 70 3.87 -2.04 6.43
CA ASP A 70 4.94 -1.69 5.50
C ASP A 70 4.48 -0.49 4.66
N THR A 71 5.22 0.62 4.72
CA THR A 71 4.84 1.86 4.03
C THR A 71 5.28 1.92 2.57
N VAL A 72 5.99 0.90 2.08
CA VAL A 72 6.45 0.81 0.69
C VAL A 72 5.59 -0.18 -0.09
N GLN A 73 5.30 -1.33 0.51
CA GLN A 73 4.46 -2.37 -0.09
C GLN A 73 2.96 -2.16 0.16
N ASN A 74 2.60 -1.23 1.04
CA ASN A 74 1.22 -0.96 1.45
C ASN A 74 0.49 -2.19 2.02
N THR A 75 1.25 -3.07 2.67
CA THR A 75 0.75 -4.31 3.24
C THR A 75 0.78 -4.25 4.76
N ARG A 76 -0.18 -4.94 5.37
CA ARG A 76 -0.13 -5.23 6.80
C ARG A 76 0.95 -6.27 7.05
N ILE A 77 1.91 -5.93 7.90
CA ILE A 77 2.96 -6.87 8.33
C ILE A 77 2.38 -7.83 9.37
N ARG A 78 1.73 -7.28 10.42
CA ARG A 78 1.18 -8.07 11.54
C ARG A 78 0.20 -7.25 12.38
N THR A 79 -0.70 -7.92 13.11
CA THR A 79 -1.36 -7.34 14.28
C THR A 79 -1.01 -8.10 15.55
N LEU A 80 -0.72 -7.32 16.57
CA LEU A 80 -0.35 -7.73 17.91
C LEU A 80 -1.58 -7.58 18.81
N HIS A 81 -1.98 -8.67 19.45
CA HIS A 81 -3.17 -8.72 20.29
C HIS A 81 -2.83 -8.87 21.78
N GLY A 82 -3.81 -8.50 22.61
CA GLY A 82 -3.90 -8.84 24.02
C GLY A 82 -3.55 -7.71 24.97
N LEU A 83 -3.81 -6.46 24.58
CA LEU A 83 -4.49 -5.53 25.48
C LEU A 83 -5.99 -5.77 25.30
N ASP A 84 -6.76 -5.76 26.38
CA ASP A 84 -8.22 -5.96 26.36
C ASP A 84 -8.98 -4.62 26.43
N GLU A 85 -8.33 -3.54 26.01
CA GLU A 85 -8.78 -2.17 26.15
C GLU A 85 -8.08 -1.22 25.18
N GLU A 86 -8.68 -0.05 24.99
CA GLU A 86 -8.18 1.06 24.15
C GLU A 86 -6.69 1.34 24.36
N VAL A 87 -5.94 1.33 23.26
CA VAL A 87 -4.51 1.69 23.25
C VAL A 87 -4.37 3.21 23.35
N ILE A 88 -3.83 3.68 24.47
CA ILE A 88 -3.66 5.12 24.73
C ILE A 88 -2.21 5.61 24.58
N GLY A 89 -1.24 4.69 24.47
CA GLY A 89 0.17 5.03 24.32
C GLY A 89 0.97 3.94 23.60
N LEU A 90 1.91 4.37 22.76
CA LEU A 90 2.84 3.51 22.02
C LEU A 90 4.25 4.09 22.13
N ALA A 91 5.23 3.23 22.38
CA ALA A 91 6.62 3.64 22.47
C ALA A 91 7.58 2.55 21.99
N VAL A 92 8.59 2.98 21.24
CA VAL A 92 9.61 2.07 20.72
C VAL A 92 10.76 2.05 21.70
N LEU A 93 11.06 0.85 22.18
CA LEU A 93 12.11 0.61 23.16
C LEU A 93 13.40 0.19 22.45
N PRO A 94 14.57 0.37 23.11
CA PRO A 94 15.83 -0.17 22.62
C PRO A 94 15.74 -1.68 22.33
N GLY A 95 16.38 -2.09 21.22
CA GLY A 95 16.44 -3.48 20.78
C GLY A 95 15.22 -3.97 19.97
N GLY A 96 14.54 -3.07 19.25
CA GLY A 96 13.43 -3.45 18.35
C GLY A 96 12.19 -3.93 19.10
N ARG A 97 11.90 -3.37 20.28
CA ARG A 97 10.73 -3.72 21.08
C ARG A 97 9.69 -2.60 21.02
N LEU A 98 8.42 -2.95 21.11
CA LEU A 98 7.30 -2.01 21.17
C LEU A 98 6.57 -2.16 22.50
N LEU A 99 6.46 -1.08 23.25
CA LEU A 99 5.59 -0.95 24.41
C LEU A 99 4.26 -0.34 23.97
N ALA A 100 3.14 -0.96 24.37
CA ALA A 100 1.83 -0.33 24.33
C ALA A 100 1.22 -0.26 25.73
N THR A 101 0.41 0.77 25.95
CA THR A 101 -0.27 1.03 27.21
C THR A 101 -1.77 1.16 26.98
N GLY A 102 -2.56 0.45 27.77
CA GLY A 102 -4.02 0.50 27.76
C GLY A 102 -4.59 1.52 28.75
N LYS A 103 -5.85 1.92 28.52
CA LYS A 103 -6.56 2.97 29.27
C LYS A 103 -6.64 2.74 30.79
N LYS A 104 -6.82 1.51 31.26
CA LYS A 104 -6.82 1.15 32.70
C LYS A 104 -5.41 0.83 33.23
N GLY A 105 -4.39 1.29 32.51
CA GLY A 105 -2.98 1.17 32.92
C GLY A 105 -2.37 -0.20 32.64
N SER A 106 -2.98 -1.05 31.81
CA SER A 106 -2.31 -2.27 31.35
C SER A 106 -1.08 -1.94 30.48
N LEU A 107 -0.03 -2.74 30.58
CA LEU A 107 1.23 -2.55 29.86
C LEU A 107 1.59 -3.84 29.12
N LYS A 108 2.02 -3.72 27.87
CA LYS A 108 2.46 -4.88 27.10
C LYS A 108 3.63 -4.55 26.17
N ILE A 109 4.61 -5.46 26.13
CA ILE A 109 5.79 -5.33 25.27
C ILE A 109 5.82 -6.47 24.25
N TRP A 110 6.11 -6.14 23.00
CA TRP A 110 6.38 -7.10 21.93
C TRP A 110 7.76 -6.87 21.32
N HIS A 111 8.36 -7.93 20.79
CA HIS A 111 9.46 -7.81 19.82
C HIS A 111 8.86 -7.50 18.44
N LEU A 112 9.33 -6.43 17.79
CA LEU A 112 8.79 -6.00 16.49
C LEU A 112 9.09 -7.03 15.38
N ASP A 113 10.26 -7.69 15.43
CA ASP A 113 10.68 -8.64 14.40
C ASP A 113 9.87 -9.95 14.45
N SER A 114 9.67 -10.52 15.64
CA SER A 114 8.96 -11.80 15.82
C SER A 114 7.45 -11.64 16.05
N GLY A 115 7.03 -10.48 16.57
CA GLY A 115 5.67 -10.25 17.06
C GLY A 115 5.34 -10.97 18.38
N GLU A 116 6.34 -11.61 19.01
CA GLU A 116 6.17 -12.32 20.27
C GLU A 116 6.11 -11.33 21.45
N SER A 117 5.27 -11.64 22.45
CA SER A 117 5.24 -10.88 23.70
C SER A 117 6.54 -11.11 24.47
N ALA A 118 7.24 -10.03 24.82
CA ALA A 118 8.56 -10.09 25.43
C ALA A 118 8.52 -10.25 26.95
N GLU A 119 7.59 -9.56 27.64
CA GLU A 119 7.58 -9.48 29.09
C GLU A 119 6.21 -9.07 29.65
N ALA A 120 5.86 -9.57 30.83
CA ALA A 120 4.71 -9.11 31.60
C ALA A 120 5.15 -8.00 32.58
N LEU A 121 4.78 -6.76 32.29
CA LEU A 121 5.02 -5.64 33.20
C LEU A 121 3.88 -5.53 34.23
N PRO A 122 4.16 -5.14 35.47
CA PRO A 122 3.10 -4.78 36.40
C PRO A 122 2.33 -3.59 35.81
N GLY A 123 1.03 -3.75 35.59
CA GLY A 123 0.17 -2.65 35.15
C GLY A 123 0.29 -1.48 36.13
N LEU A 124 0.03 -0.27 35.64
CA LEU A 124 0.19 0.98 36.40
C LEU A 124 -0.83 1.13 37.54
N GLY A 125 -1.81 0.22 37.63
CA GLY A 125 -2.72 0.09 38.76
C GLY A 125 -3.70 1.24 38.93
N ARG A 126 -3.94 2.02 37.86
CA ARG A 126 -4.84 3.18 37.85
C ARG A 126 -5.31 3.49 36.44
N ASP A 127 -6.44 4.19 36.36
CA ASP A 127 -6.98 4.70 35.10
C ASP A 127 -6.20 5.94 34.63
N ILE A 128 -5.91 5.96 33.33
CA ILE A 128 -5.01 6.92 32.70
C ILE A 128 -5.74 7.63 31.57
N ARG A 129 -5.66 8.96 31.57
CA ARG A 129 -6.23 9.82 30.53
C ARG A 129 -5.26 10.10 29.39
N GLU A 130 -3.98 10.28 29.74
CA GLU A 130 -2.91 10.55 28.78
C GLU A 130 -1.59 10.01 29.32
N LEU A 131 -0.72 9.55 28.42
CA LEU A 131 0.59 9.01 28.76
C LEU A 131 1.65 9.39 27.71
N SER A 132 2.85 9.72 28.19
CA SER A 132 4.04 9.92 27.35
C SER A 132 5.21 9.11 27.90
N VAL A 133 5.75 8.18 27.10
CA VAL A 133 6.87 7.32 27.52
C VAL A 133 8.19 8.05 27.28
N ALA A 134 9.10 7.96 28.26
CA ALA A 134 10.45 8.48 28.13
C ALA A 134 11.22 7.75 27.01
N PRO A 135 12.12 8.43 26.27
CA PRO A 135 12.94 7.79 25.23
C PRO A 135 13.75 6.58 25.71
N SER A 136 14.08 6.52 27.00
CA SER A 136 14.77 5.38 27.62
C SER A 136 13.89 4.13 27.75
N GLY A 137 12.57 4.27 27.65
CA GLY A 137 11.61 3.19 27.90
C GLY A 137 11.46 2.80 29.37
N ARG A 138 12.11 3.51 30.30
CA ARG A 138 12.13 3.16 31.73
C ARG A 138 11.11 3.94 32.56
N GLN A 139 10.70 5.11 32.07
CA GLN A 139 9.78 6.00 32.77
C GLN A 139 8.64 6.42 31.84
N ALA A 140 7.52 6.83 32.44
CA ALA A 140 6.41 7.44 31.73
C ALA A 140 5.85 8.62 32.51
N ALA A 141 5.43 9.66 31.80
CA ALA A 141 4.68 10.78 32.34
C ALA A 141 3.20 10.49 32.09
N VAL A 142 2.38 10.66 33.12
CA VAL A 142 0.98 10.23 33.12
C VAL A 142 0.07 11.32 33.65
N VAL A 143 -1.06 11.51 32.97
CA VAL A 143 -2.23 12.23 33.49
C VAL A 143 -3.20 11.18 34.03
N ALA A 144 -3.37 11.13 35.35
CA ALA A 144 -4.34 10.25 35.98
C ALA A 144 -5.77 10.79 35.85
N ASP A 145 -6.77 9.92 36.03
CA ASP A 145 -8.19 10.30 35.97
C ASP A 145 -8.59 11.44 36.92
N ASP A 146 -7.90 11.55 38.07
CA ASP A 146 -8.08 12.61 39.07
C ASP A 146 -7.31 13.91 38.74
N GLY A 147 -6.75 14.01 37.52
CA GLY A 147 -6.02 15.19 37.02
C GLY A 147 -4.56 15.28 37.50
N GLN A 148 -4.09 14.35 38.33
CA GLN A 148 -2.70 14.36 38.79
C GLN A 148 -1.71 14.09 37.65
N LEU A 149 -0.63 14.87 37.64
CA LEU A 149 0.52 14.70 36.77
C LEU A 149 1.62 13.92 37.49
N LEU A 150 2.01 12.77 36.95
CA LEU A 150 2.91 11.83 37.62
C LEU A 150 4.04 11.38 36.69
N LEU A 151 5.24 11.18 37.25
CA LEU A 151 6.32 10.43 36.61
C LEU A 151 6.39 9.05 37.26
N LEU A 152 6.27 8.01 36.44
CA LEU A 152 6.22 6.62 36.87
C LEU A 152 7.46 5.87 36.39
N ASP A 153 7.89 4.88 37.16
CA ASP A 153 8.84 3.85 36.72
C ASP A 153 8.06 2.68 36.10
N LEU A 154 8.33 2.38 34.83
CA LEU A 154 7.57 1.38 34.07
C LEU A 154 7.90 -0.07 34.46
N ALA A 155 9.06 -0.32 35.08
CA ALA A 155 9.43 -1.66 35.52
C ALA A 155 8.69 -2.06 36.81
N THR A 156 8.39 -1.08 37.67
CA THR A 156 7.77 -1.31 38.98
C THR A 156 6.32 -0.85 39.05
N GLY A 157 5.87 -0.01 38.10
CA GLY A 157 4.56 0.63 38.11
C GLY A 157 4.39 1.72 39.18
N LYS A 158 5.48 2.11 39.87
CA LYS A 158 5.41 3.04 41.01
C LYS A 158 5.63 4.49 40.59
N THR A 159 4.97 5.40 41.29
CA THR A 159 5.21 6.85 41.19
C THR A 159 6.58 7.21 41.74
N VAL A 160 7.38 7.88 40.90
CA VAL A 160 8.70 8.44 41.24
C VAL A 160 8.57 9.90 41.64
N VAL A 161 7.79 10.68 40.88
CA VAL A 161 7.57 12.12 41.13
C VAL A 161 6.09 12.46 40.92
N THR A 162 5.55 13.29 41.80
CA THR A 162 4.25 13.97 41.59
C THR A 162 4.54 15.42 41.20
N LEU A 163 4.11 15.83 40.01
CA LEU A 163 4.29 17.20 39.53
C LEU A 163 3.25 18.11 40.21
N ALA A 164 3.59 19.39 40.39
CA ALA A 164 2.83 20.31 41.26
C ALA A 164 1.40 20.61 40.77
N GLU A 165 1.14 20.48 39.47
CA GLU A 165 -0.15 20.82 38.85
C GLU A 165 -1.12 19.63 38.83
N ARG A 166 -2.42 19.90 38.91
CA ARG A 166 -3.49 18.87 39.06
C ARG A 166 -4.63 18.96 38.04
N ASP A 167 -4.38 19.62 36.90
CA ASP A 167 -5.34 19.84 35.82
C ASP A 167 -4.71 19.59 34.44
N GLY A 168 -3.81 18.60 34.36
CA GLY A 168 -3.14 18.20 33.14
C GLY A 168 -4.09 17.67 32.06
N VAL A 169 -3.83 18.02 30.81
CA VAL A 169 -4.58 17.55 29.63
C VAL A 169 -3.72 16.68 28.74
N ALA A 170 -2.51 17.14 28.39
CA ALA A 170 -1.58 16.45 27.51
C ALA A 170 -0.14 16.47 28.05
N LEU A 171 0.67 15.48 27.67
CA LEU A 171 2.07 15.37 28.07
C LEU A 171 2.96 14.98 26.88
N ALA A 172 4.17 15.54 26.81
CA ALA A 172 5.21 15.06 25.92
C ALA A 172 6.58 15.05 26.62
N TRP A 173 7.23 13.89 26.60
CA TRP A 173 8.59 13.75 27.07
C TRP A 173 9.59 14.34 26.07
N SER A 174 10.59 15.06 26.56
CA SER A 174 11.66 15.59 25.70
C SER A 174 12.57 14.47 25.20
N PRO A 175 13.11 14.54 23.98
CA PRO A 175 13.92 13.44 23.43
C PRO A 175 15.26 13.21 24.16
N ASP A 176 15.75 14.19 24.91
CA ASP A 176 16.94 14.06 25.77
C ASP A 176 16.63 13.37 27.12
N GLY A 177 15.35 13.10 27.40
CA GLY A 177 14.91 12.47 28.64
C GLY A 177 14.87 13.40 29.85
N ALA A 178 15.34 14.66 29.73
CA ALA A 178 15.59 15.54 30.87
C ALA A 178 14.37 16.38 31.29
N SER A 179 13.32 16.43 30.47
CA SER A 179 12.15 17.26 30.75
C SER A 179 10.86 16.61 30.25
N VAL A 180 9.76 16.98 30.89
CA VAL A 180 8.41 16.67 30.41
C VAL A 180 7.71 17.98 30.20
N ALA A 181 7.16 18.20 29.01
CA ALA A 181 6.24 19.31 28.78
C ALA A 181 4.80 18.81 28.99
N GLY A 182 3.96 19.69 29.49
CA GLY A 182 2.55 19.42 29.67
C GLY A 182 1.69 20.64 29.40
N VAL A 183 0.43 20.30 29.22
CA VAL A 183 -0.65 21.23 28.94
C VAL A 183 -1.61 21.19 30.12
N LEU A 184 -2.02 22.37 30.59
CA LEU A 184 -3.10 22.50 31.58
C LEU A 184 -4.41 22.94 30.94
N ALA A 185 -5.54 22.61 31.57
CA ALA A 185 -6.88 22.97 31.10
C ALA A 185 -7.08 24.49 30.91
N GLY A 186 -6.33 25.32 31.64
CA GLY A 186 -6.34 26.78 31.52
C GLY A 186 -5.51 27.37 30.38
N GLY A 187 -5.04 26.57 29.42
CA GLY A 187 -4.24 27.01 28.27
C GLY A 187 -2.77 27.30 28.58
N SER A 188 -2.31 26.90 29.77
CA SER A 188 -0.89 27.04 30.15
C SER A 188 -0.08 25.86 29.62
N LEU A 189 1.03 26.15 28.96
CA LEU A 189 2.06 25.18 28.61
C LEU A 189 3.17 25.29 29.64
N ILE A 190 3.60 24.17 30.20
CA ILE A 190 4.61 24.10 31.25
C ILE A 190 5.61 23.02 30.88
N ALA A 191 6.89 23.18 31.24
CA ALA A 191 7.81 22.05 31.31
C ALA A 191 8.38 21.86 32.70
N TRP A 192 8.56 20.62 33.09
CA TRP A 192 9.19 20.20 34.34
C TRP A 192 10.51 19.50 34.06
N ASN A 193 11.46 19.69 34.98
CA ASN A 193 12.67 18.88 35.03
C ASN A 193 12.36 17.51 35.63
N VAL A 194 12.80 16.44 34.95
CA VAL A 194 12.54 15.06 35.39
C VAL A 194 13.26 14.72 36.69
N ALA A 195 14.43 15.32 36.95
CA ALA A 195 15.28 14.96 38.07
C ALA A 195 14.69 15.36 39.44
N ASP A 196 13.97 16.49 39.49
CA ASP A 196 13.48 17.11 40.73
C ASP A 196 11.99 17.51 40.67
N GLY A 197 11.35 17.40 39.51
CA GLY A 197 9.95 17.84 39.29
C GLY A 197 9.77 19.35 39.25
N ALA A 198 10.85 20.14 39.26
CA ALA A 198 10.79 21.58 39.30
C ALA A 198 10.33 22.15 37.95
N GLU A 199 9.55 23.23 37.98
CA GLU A 199 9.18 23.97 36.77
C GLU A 199 10.42 24.56 36.10
N LYS A 200 10.56 24.24 34.82
CA LYS A 200 11.63 24.71 33.94
C LYS A 200 11.20 25.95 33.14
N TRP A 201 9.94 26.01 32.72
CA TRP A 201 9.33 27.19 32.08
C TRP A 201 7.81 27.07 32.05
N ARG A 202 7.13 28.21 31.86
CA ARG A 202 5.68 28.33 31.64
C ARG A 202 5.37 29.42 30.61
N THR A 203 4.46 29.14 29.68
CA THR A 203 3.80 30.15 28.83
C THR A 203 2.29 29.97 28.93
N LYS A 204 1.55 31.06 28.71
CA LYS A 204 0.09 31.02 28.62
C LYS A 204 -0.29 31.45 27.22
N GLU A 205 -1.06 30.60 26.55
CA GLU A 205 -1.51 30.85 25.20
C GLU A 205 -3.02 31.07 25.17
N ASP A 206 -3.50 31.81 24.16
CA ASP A 206 -4.92 32.15 24.00
C ASP A 206 -5.73 31.05 23.28
N PHE A 207 -5.30 29.80 23.37
CA PHE A 207 -5.99 28.63 22.80
C PHE A 207 -6.11 27.50 23.82
N THR A 208 -7.01 26.56 23.58
CA THR A 208 -7.22 25.36 24.41
C THR A 208 -6.45 24.17 23.81
N PRO A 209 -5.20 23.94 24.24
CA PRO A 209 -4.40 22.79 23.81
C PRO A 209 -5.02 21.45 24.23
N LYS A 210 -4.92 20.45 23.35
CA LYS A 210 -5.51 19.11 23.50
C LYS A 210 -4.47 17.99 23.46
N VAL A 211 -3.50 18.04 22.55
CA VAL A 211 -2.43 17.04 22.42
C VAL A 211 -1.11 17.70 22.05
N MET A 212 0.02 17.06 22.39
CA MET A 212 1.35 17.61 22.15
C MET A 212 2.39 16.54 21.79
N ALA A 213 3.44 16.93 21.06
CA ALA A 213 4.55 16.05 20.72
C ALA A 213 5.86 16.82 20.54
N PHE A 214 6.97 16.24 21.01
CA PHE A 214 8.31 16.70 20.65
C PHE A 214 8.82 15.99 19.40
N SER A 215 9.54 16.72 18.55
CA SER A 215 10.41 16.12 17.53
C SER A 215 11.57 15.37 18.16
N LEU A 216 12.01 14.27 17.57
CA LEU A 216 13.05 13.38 18.13
C LEU A 216 14.44 14.03 18.29
N ASP A 217 14.73 15.09 17.54
CA ASP A 217 15.95 15.86 17.70
C ASP A 217 15.83 16.97 18.76
N GLY A 218 14.64 17.16 19.33
CA GLY A 218 14.33 18.13 20.36
C GLY A 218 14.21 19.55 19.83
N ARG A 219 14.24 19.78 18.51
CA ARG A 219 14.20 21.11 17.89
C ARG A 219 12.80 21.69 17.78
N TYR A 220 11.76 20.85 17.81
CA TYR A 220 10.37 21.26 17.66
C TYR A 220 9.47 20.70 18.77
N LEU A 221 8.53 21.53 19.20
CA LEU A 221 7.35 21.14 19.98
C LEU A 221 6.11 21.45 19.14
N ALA A 222 5.23 20.47 18.95
CA ALA A 222 3.94 20.65 18.30
C ALA A 222 2.81 20.52 19.34
N VAL A 223 1.80 21.38 19.25
CA VAL A 223 0.59 21.33 20.09
C VAL A 223 -0.63 21.52 19.19
N ALA A 224 -1.58 20.60 19.26
CA ALA A 224 -2.88 20.75 18.62
C ALA A 224 -3.92 21.25 19.62
N ASP A 225 -4.85 22.09 19.17
CA ASP A 225 -5.92 22.66 19.98
C ASP A 225 -7.31 22.11 19.62
N ASP A 226 -8.32 22.49 20.41
CA ASP A 226 -9.73 22.14 20.16
C ASP A 226 -10.31 22.76 18.89
N ALA A 227 -9.62 23.74 18.29
CA ALA A 227 -9.98 24.34 17.00
C ALA A 227 -9.33 23.61 15.80
N ASN A 228 -8.74 22.42 16.04
CA ASN A 228 -8.07 21.59 15.05
C ASN A 228 -6.81 22.22 14.43
N ALA A 229 -6.26 23.27 15.05
CA ALA A 229 -5.05 23.92 14.61
C ALA A 229 -3.84 23.31 15.31
N ILE A 230 -2.78 23.05 14.54
CA ILE A 230 -1.49 22.61 15.10
C ILE A 230 -0.54 23.80 15.10
N ARG A 231 0.04 24.10 16.25
CA ARG A 231 1.09 25.10 16.40
C ARG A 231 2.42 24.40 16.63
N VAL A 232 3.46 24.83 15.93
CA VAL A 232 4.80 24.28 16.04
C VAL A 232 5.78 25.38 16.47
N TRP A 233 6.46 25.17 17.59
CA TRP A 233 7.51 26.05 18.10
C TRP A 233 8.87 25.42 17.86
N THR A 234 9.88 26.27 17.61
CA THR A 234 11.29 25.86 17.64
C THR A 234 11.83 25.96 19.06
N VAL A 235 12.50 24.91 19.53
CA VAL A 235 13.12 24.79 20.85
C VAL A 235 14.61 25.11 20.70
N GLY A 236 15.07 26.20 21.32
CA GLY A 236 16.47 26.63 21.26
C GLY A 236 17.42 25.74 22.07
N THR A 237 18.62 25.49 21.55
CA THR A 237 19.75 24.83 22.22
C THR A 237 20.96 25.77 22.31
N GLY A 238 20.81 26.92 22.98
CA GLY A 238 21.91 27.87 23.23
C GLY A 238 22.16 28.03 24.73
N GLY A 239 23.43 27.93 25.16
CA GLY A 239 23.82 27.97 26.56
C GLY A 239 23.49 29.29 27.27
N GLY A 240 22.95 29.20 28.48
CA GLY A 240 22.76 30.34 29.39
C GLY A 240 21.43 31.09 29.27
N GLY A 241 20.31 30.39 29.14
CA GLY A 241 18.96 30.99 29.19
C GLY A 241 17.95 30.21 28.36
N ARG A 242 17.10 29.43 29.01
CA ARG A 242 16.16 28.48 28.39
C ARG A 242 14.87 29.22 27.97
N GLY A 243 14.64 29.38 26.66
CA GLY A 243 13.40 29.88 26.05
C GLY A 243 13.28 29.47 24.58
N PHE A 244 12.05 29.30 24.07
CA PHE A 244 11.75 29.00 22.66
C PHE A 244 12.13 30.20 21.78
N GLY A 245 12.91 29.99 20.71
CA GLY A 245 13.44 31.06 19.86
C GLY A 245 13.48 30.68 18.37
N ARG A 246 13.24 31.68 17.50
CA ARG A 246 13.11 31.64 16.03
C ARG A 246 14.31 30.97 15.32
N VAL A 247 14.04 30.29 14.20
CA VAL A 247 14.99 30.17 13.08
C VAL A 247 14.28 30.63 11.80
N ASP A 248 14.87 31.59 11.10
CA ASP A 248 14.43 32.00 9.76
C ASP A 248 14.74 30.89 8.74
N PRO A 249 13.80 30.50 7.86
CA PRO A 249 14.04 29.50 6.82
C PRO A 249 15.07 29.93 5.74
N THR A 250 15.58 31.17 5.79
CA THR A 250 16.45 31.77 4.77
C THR A 250 17.94 31.71 5.11
N ALA A 251 18.36 31.24 6.29
CA ALA A 251 19.76 31.26 6.72
C ALA A 251 20.66 30.14 6.13
N ALA A 252 20.23 29.46 5.06
CA ALA A 252 21.04 28.48 4.32
C ALA A 252 21.80 29.07 3.11
N LYS A 253 22.05 30.39 3.08
CA LYS A 253 22.93 31.01 2.10
C LYS A 253 23.75 32.12 2.73
N THR A 254 24.97 31.81 3.15
CA THR A 254 26.24 32.47 2.79
C THR A 254 27.34 31.93 3.69
N GLU A 255 28.06 30.90 3.22
CA GLU A 255 29.47 30.80 3.59
C GLU A 255 30.23 31.87 2.81
N THR A 256 30.62 32.94 3.48
CA THR A 256 31.80 33.74 3.08
C THR A 256 32.27 34.60 4.24
N SER A 257 33.58 34.51 4.49
CA SER A 257 34.49 35.39 5.25
C SER A 257 34.73 35.16 6.75
N GLN A 258 36.02 35.35 7.08
CA GLN A 258 36.83 34.88 8.21
C GLN A 258 36.68 35.70 9.51
N PRO A 259 37.34 35.29 10.62
CA PRO A 259 37.04 35.78 11.97
C PRO A 259 37.83 37.04 12.31
N ASP A 260 37.18 38.00 12.98
CA ASP A 260 37.88 39.08 13.69
C ASP A 260 37.33 39.26 15.11
N ALA A 261 38.25 39.64 15.99
CA ALA A 261 38.20 39.52 17.43
C ALA A 261 37.40 40.62 18.16
N ALA A 262 36.96 40.23 19.37
CA ALA A 262 36.73 41.04 20.57
C ALA A 262 35.67 42.18 20.52
N SER A 263 34.56 41.98 21.23
CA SER A 263 34.18 42.95 22.27
C SER A 263 33.42 42.27 23.41
N SER A 264 33.95 42.48 24.62
CA SER A 264 33.34 42.18 25.90
C SER A 264 32.30 43.23 26.24
N ALA A 265 31.07 42.81 26.55
CA ALA A 265 30.20 43.52 27.47
C ALA A 265 29.19 42.53 28.05
N ALA A 266 29.45 42.10 29.28
CA ALA A 266 28.43 41.51 30.12
C ALA A 266 27.42 42.60 30.47
N THR A 267 26.17 42.41 30.09
CA THR A 267 25.03 43.13 30.66
C THR A 267 24.07 42.09 31.22
N ASP A 268 23.93 42.10 32.55
CA ASP A 268 22.83 41.48 33.26
C ASP A 268 21.51 41.84 32.57
N ALA A 269 20.86 40.85 31.97
CA ALA A 269 19.51 40.97 31.45
C ALA A 269 18.70 39.79 32.01
N THR A 270 17.95 40.06 33.09
CA THR A 270 16.79 39.28 33.46
C THR A 270 15.72 39.48 32.38
N ASP A 271 15.84 38.73 31.28
CA ASP A 271 14.94 38.85 30.13
C ASP A 271 14.16 37.55 29.94
N THR A 272 12.94 37.55 30.47
CA THR A 272 11.88 36.59 30.13
C THR A 272 11.40 36.89 28.71
N ALA A 273 12.19 36.51 27.71
CA ALA A 273 11.80 36.67 26.32
C ALA A 273 10.62 35.73 25.99
N SER A 274 9.48 36.29 25.61
CA SER A 274 8.35 35.53 25.07
C SER A 274 8.75 34.79 23.79
N PRO A 275 8.28 33.54 23.59
CA PRO A 275 8.44 32.84 22.32
C PRO A 275 7.90 33.68 21.15
N GLY A 276 8.56 33.66 20.00
CA GLY A 276 7.97 34.17 18.75
C GLY A 276 6.71 33.37 18.38
N PRO A 277 5.83 33.91 17.49
CA PRO A 277 4.57 33.25 17.15
C PRO A 277 4.85 31.88 16.51
N PRO A 278 4.11 30.81 16.90
CA PRO A 278 4.30 29.48 16.35
C PRO A 278 3.94 29.42 14.87
N GLN A 279 4.56 28.48 14.13
CA GLN A 279 4.08 28.11 12.81
C GLN A 279 2.72 27.41 12.96
N LEU A 280 1.73 27.89 12.22
CA LEU A 280 0.38 27.36 12.24
C LEU A 280 0.17 26.39 11.07
N LEU A 281 -0.26 25.17 11.38
CA LEU A 281 -0.70 24.16 10.41
C LEU A 281 -2.22 24.03 10.50
N GLN A 282 -2.89 24.25 9.38
CA GLN A 282 -4.35 24.18 9.26
C GLN A 282 -4.74 23.19 8.16
N GLY A 283 -5.86 22.48 8.35
CA GLY A 283 -6.40 21.55 7.35
C GLY A 283 -7.17 20.36 7.93
N SER A 284 -6.95 20.05 9.21
CA SER A 284 -7.74 19.05 9.94
C SER A 284 -9.19 19.52 10.12
N GLN A 285 -10.15 18.68 9.72
CA GLN A 285 -11.58 19.05 9.70
C GLN A 285 -12.31 18.68 11.00
N LYS A 286 -11.73 17.78 11.80
CA LYS A 286 -12.26 17.34 13.09
C LYS A 286 -11.14 17.22 14.14
N GLY A 287 -11.55 16.97 15.38
CA GLY A 287 -10.70 16.91 16.56
C GLY A 287 -9.42 16.11 16.35
N ILE A 288 -8.26 16.73 16.59
CA ILE A 288 -6.97 16.04 16.59
C ILE A 288 -6.80 15.31 17.92
N ASN A 289 -6.43 14.03 17.86
CA ASN A 289 -6.33 13.14 19.03
C ASN A 289 -4.92 12.58 19.23
N ALA A 290 -4.03 12.72 18.24
CA ALA A 290 -2.64 12.30 18.36
C ALA A 290 -1.73 13.15 17.47
N LEU A 291 -0.49 13.37 17.95
CA LEU A 291 0.60 13.98 17.21
C LEU A 291 1.86 13.12 17.36
N ALA A 292 2.63 12.95 16.28
CA ALA A 292 3.90 12.22 16.33
C ALA A 292 4.86 12.75 15.25
N PHE A 293 6.10 13.07 15.61
CA PHE A 293 7.11 13.43 14.62
C PHE A 293 7.74 12.18 14.00
N ALA A 294 8.01 12.25 12.70
CA ALA A 294 8.72 11.19 12.00
C ALA A 294 10.20 11.14 12.43
N PRO A 295 10.80 9.93 12.50
CA PRO A 295 12.24 9.76 12.63
C PRO A 295 12.98 10.31 11.40
N GLY A 296 14.15 10.94 11.59
CA GLY A 296 15.00 11.39 10.47
C GLY A 296 15.33 12.89 10.38
N GLY A 297 14.90 13.72 11.34
CA GLY A 297 15.35 15.13 11.45
C GLY A 297 14.82 16.07 10.34
N GLN A 298 13.92 15.61 9.48
CA GLN A 298 13.29 16.43 8.43
C GLN A 298 12.11 17.28 8.95
N GLY A 299 11.75 17.12 10.23
CA GLY A 299 10.66 17.87 10.86
C GLY A 299 9.27 17.47 10.36
N ILE A 300 9.11 16.26 9.81
CA ILE A 300 7.79 15.76 9.41
C ILE A 300 6.96 15.46 10.66
N LEU A 301 5.75 15.99 10.72
CA LEU A 301 4.80 15.77 11.80
C LEU A 301 3.60 14.98 11.26
N ALA A 302 3.20 13.92 11.95
CA ALA A 302 1.94 13.23 11.72
C ALA A 302 0.88 13.70 12.73
N SER A 303 -0.35 13.86 12.28
CA SER A 303 -1.52 14.14 13.11
C SER A 303 -2.66 13.19 12.78
N ALA A 304 -3.33 12.65 13.80
CA ALA A 304 -4.52 11.81 13.64
C ALA A 304 -5.71 12.44 14.34
N GLY A 305 -6.92 12.31 13.78
CA GLY A 305 -8.13 12.90 14.35
C GLY A 305 -9.41 12.13 14.07
N ASP A 306 -10.53 12.66 14.59
CA ASP A 306 -11.88 12.09 14.48
C ASP A 306 -12.42 12.04 13.02
N ASP A 307 -11.69 12.65 12.08
CA ASP A 307 -11.98 12.54 10.65
C ASP A 307 -11.42 11.26 10.02
N ARG A 308 -10.87 10.35 10.83
CA ARG A 308 -10.32 9.04 10.42
C ARG A 308 -9.17 9.16 9.42
N MET A 309 -8.53 10.32 9.40
CA MET A 309 -7.39 10.61 8.54
C MET A 309 -6.12 10.74 9.36
N VAL A 310 -5.01 10.32 8.78
CA VAL A 310 -3.66 10.62 9.28
C VAL A 310 -3.03 11.61 8.33
N ARG A 311 -2.76 12.84 8.77
CA ARG A 311 -2.08 13.84 7.95
C ARG A 311 -0.62 13.93 8.32
N PHE A 312 0.21 14.11 7.31
CA PHE A 312 1.63 14.34 7.43
C PHE A 312 1.91 15.77 6.99
N TRP A 313 2.70 16.47 7.78
CA TRP A 313 2.99 17.88 7.63
C TRP A 313 4.48 18.09 7.53
N SER A 314 4.92 19.00 6.67
CA SER A 314 6.29 19.49 6.68
C SER A 314 6.42 20.57 7.76
N GLY A 315 7.10 20.28 8.86
CA GLY A 315 7.33 21.24 9.94
C GLY A 315 8.28 22.39 9.60
N SER A 316 8.92 22.40 8.43
CA SER A 316 9.68 23.56 7.93
C SER A 316 8.82 24.46 7.04
N ARG A 317 7.96 23.88 6.19
CA ARG A 317 7.13 24.62 5.22
C ARG A 317 5.75 24.99 5.74
N GLY A 318 5.28 24.31 6.77
CA GLY A 318 3.94 24.51 7.31
C GLY A 318 2.81 24.00 6.41
N VAL A 319 3.09 23.04 5.53
CA VAL A 319 2.12 22.49 4.57
C VAL A 319 1.91 21.00 4.78
N GLU A 320 0.72 20.52 4.45
CA GLU A 320 0.43 19.09 4.34
C GLU A 320 1.27 18.49 3.19
N ILE A 321 1.94 17.37 3.45
CA ILE A 321 2.69 16.61 2.43
C ILE A 321 1.88 15.43 1.90
N THR A 322 1.09 14.77 2.76
CA THR A 322 0.18 13.68 2.38
C THR A 322 -0.80 13.38 3.51
N ARG A 323 -1.90 12.70 3.18
CA ARG A 323 -2.83 12.11 4.13
C ARG A 323 -3.03 10.63 3.85
N LEU A 324 -3.22 9.84 4.91
CA LEU A 324 -3.67 8.46 4.84
C LEU A 324 -5.16 8.40 5.10
N VAL A 325 -5.87 7.78 4.16
CA VAL A 325 -7.27 7.40 4.24
C VAL A 325 -7.33 5.95 4.67
N ALA A 326 -7.82 5.68 5.86
CA ALA A 326 -8.02 4.31 6.32
C ALA A 326 -9.28 3.71 5.66
N MET A 327 -9.15 2.47 5.18
CA MET A 327 -10.21 1.65 4.58
C MET A 327 -10.40 0.38 5.41
N ARG A 328 -11.44 -0.42 5.18
CA ARG A 328 -11.75 -1.57 6.05
C ARG A 328 -10.67 -2.65 5.97
N THR A 329 -10.10 -2.88 4.78
CA THR A 329 -9.04 -3.88 4.59
C THR A 329 -7.70 -3.28 4.16
N GLY A 330 -7.56 -1.95 4.18
CA GLY A 330 -6.39 -1.28 3.61
C GLY A 330 -6.31 0.21 3.94
N TRP A 331 -5.48 0.93 3.19
CA TRP A 331 -5.33 2.37 3.31
C TRP A 331 -4.88 2.98 1.99
N ALA A 332 -5.05 4.30 1.84
CA ALA A 332 -4.53 5.05 0.70
C ALA A 332 -3.80 6.31 1.14
N ALA A 333 -2.60 6.54 0.60
CA ALA A 333 -1.89 7.81 0.70
C ALA A 333 -2.30 8.72 -0.44
N VAL A 334 -2.63 9.97 -0.11
CA VAL A 334 -3.05 10.99 -1.08
C VAL A 334 -2.34 12.30 -0.77
N THR A 335 -1.67 12.90 -1.74
CA THR A 335 -1.02 14.23 -1.62
C THR A 335 -1.98 15.34 -2.04
N PRO A 336 -1.79 16.58 -1.54
CA PRO A 336 -2.52 17.75 -2.05
C PRO A 336 -2.37 17.93 -3.57
N GLU A 337 -1.20 17.62 -4.12
CA GLU A 337 -0.92 17.72 -5.56
C GLU A 337 -1.73 16.73 -6.42
N GLY A 338 -2.35 15.72 -5.79
CA GLY A 338 -3.18 14.70 -6.46
C GLY A 338 -2.49 13.35 -6.59
N PHE A 339 -1.20 13.23 -6.27
CA PHE A 339 -0.53 11.92 -6.25
C PHE A 339 -1.14 11.00 -5.21
N PHE A 340 -1.24 9.71 -5.54
CA PHE A 340 -1.80 8.73 -4.63
C PHE A 340 -1.17 7.35 -4.76
N ASP A 341 -1.32 6.57 -3.70
CA ASP A 341 -0.97 5.15 -3.61
C ASP A 341 -1.88 4.49 -2.56
N GLY A 342 -1.98 3.16 -2.54
CA GLY A 342 -2.74 2.47 -1.50
C GLY A 342 -2.96 0.99 -1.75
N THR A 343 -3.72 0.36 -0.85
CA THR A 343 -4.14 -1.04 -0.97
C THR A 343 -5.20 -1.18 -2.06
N LEU A 344 -4.96 -2.05 -3.05
CA LEU A 344 -5.83 -2.18 -4.24
C LEU A 344 -6.70 -3.44 -4.27
N ASP A 345 -6.41 -4.41 -3.38
CA ASP A 345 -7.01 -5.76 -3.38
C ASP A 345 -8.17 -5.90 -2.38
N GLY A 346 -8.79 -4.78 -2.01
CA GLY A 346 -9.99 -4.77 -1.19
C GLY A 346 -11.17 -5.48 -1.86
N GLU A 347 -12.11 -5.99 -1.07
CA GLU A 347 -13.49 -6.27 -1.51
C GLU A 347 -14.05 -5.07 -2.30
N THR A 348 -15.16 -5.20 -3.03
CA THR A 348 -15.73 -4.12 -3.88
C THR A 348 -15.90 -2.75 -3.22
N GLU A 349 -15.85 -2.65 -1.88
CA GLU A 349 -15.95 -1.41 -1.10
C GLU A 349 -14.59 -0.86 -0.62
N ASP A 350 -13.50 -1.61 -0.78
CA ASP A 350 -12.15 -1.32 -0.26
C ASP A 350 -11.12 -1.03 -1.37
N ARG A 351 -11.60 -0.73 -2.59
CA ARG A 351 -10.76 -0.39 -3.74
C ARG A 351 -10.53 1.12 -3.80
N LEU A 352 -9.44 1.55 -4.45
CA LEU A 352 -9.14 2.97 -4.66
C LEU A 352 -10.26 3.72 -5.40
N ASP A 353 -11.16 3.02 -6.09
CA ASP A 353 -12.32 3.61 -6.74
C ASP A 353 -13.34 4.20 -5.75
N ALA A 354 -13.31 3.79 -4.48
CA ALA A 354 -14.09 4.33 -3.37
C ALA A 354 -13.61 5.71 -2.90
N ILE A 355 -12.44 6.18 -3.37
CA ILE A 355 -11.93 7.51 -3.09
C ILE A 355 -12.25 8.39 -4.30
N SER A 356 -12.83 9.57 -4.05
CA SER A 356 -13.18 10.54 -5.08
C SER A 356 -12.65 11.94 -4.78
N TRP A 357 -12.40 12.68 -5.85
CA TRP A 357 -12.24 14.12 -5.85
C TRP A 357 -13.61 14.77 -6.07
N ASP A 358 -14.07 15.55 -5.11
CA ASP A 358 -15.36 16.24 -5.22
C ASP A 358 -15.15 17.68 -5.70
N VAL A 359 -15.70 18.02 -6.86
CA VAL A 359 -15.60 19.35 -7.49
C VAL A 359 -16.98 19.75 -8.00
N ASP A 360 -17.47 20.93 -7.58
CA ASP A 360 -18.75 21.51 -8.04
C ASP A 360 -19.93 20.52 -8.04
N ASN A 361 -20.07 19.76 -6.94
CA ASN A 361 -21.13 18.76 -6.75
C ASN A 361 -21.05 17.52 -7.67
N ARG A 362 -19.89 17.30 -8.30
CA ARG A 362 -19.53 16.07 -9.04
C ARG A 362 -18.39 15.36 -8.30
N SER A 363 -18.41 14.03 -8.30
CA SER A 363 -17.37 13.20 -7.69
C SER A 363 -16.63 12.44 -8.77
N PHE A 364 -15.31 12.58 -8.81
CA PHE A 364 -14.43 11.90 -9.77
C PHE A 364 -13.60 10.87 -9.03
N SER A 365 -13.80 9.59 -9.34
CA SER A 365 -13.02 8.51 -8.72
C SER A 365 -11.52 8.68 -8.98
N VAL A 366 -10.71 8.44 -7.96
CA VAL A 366 -9.24 8.46 -8.03
C VAL A 366 -8.71 7.44 -9.04
N ASP A 367 -9.46 6.37 -9.34
CA ASP A 367 -9.09 5.36 -10.36
C ASP A 367 -8.88 5.97 -11.76
N GLY A 368 -9.63 7.04 -12.09
CA GLY A 368 -9.47 7.76 -13.35
C GLY A 368 -8.19 8.62 -13.44
N PHE A 369 -7.49 8.80 -12.31
CA PHE A 369 -6.25 9.57 -12.22
C PHE A 369 -5.00 8.68 -12.21
N LEU A 370 -5.18 7.37 -12.33
CA LEU A 370 -4.13 6.38 -12.14
C LEU A 370 -2.98 6.53 -13.14
N GLU A 371 -3.24 6.82 -14.42
CA GLU A 371 -2.18 7.00 -15.41
C GLU A 371 -1.28 8.23 -15.13
N SER A 372 -1.84 9.28 -14.53
CA SER A 372 -1.13 10.55 -14.32
C SER A 372 -0.52 10.68 -12.92
N TYR A 373 -1.27 10.24 -11.90
CA TYR A 373 -1.00 10.57 -10.50
C TYR A 373 -0.69 9.37 -9.60
N TYR A 374 -0.90 8.13 -10.05
CA TYR A 374 -0.50 6.97 -9.23
C TYR A 374 1.02 6.89 -9.08
N ARG A 375 1.51 6.70 -7.86
CA ARG A 375 2.94 6.56 -7.57
C ARG A 375 3.14 5.41 -6.57
N PRO A 376 3.71 4.27 -6.96
CA PRO A 376 3.94 3.17 -6.03
C PRO A 376 4.94 3.60 -4.94
N GLY A 377 4.73 3.13 -3.70
CA GLY A 377 5.58 3.44 -2.55
C GLY A 377 5.52 4.91 -2.10
N LEU A 378 4.49 5.66 -2.50
CA LEU A 378 4.39 7.12 -2.33
C LEU A 378 4.70 7.57 -0.90
N LEU A 379 4.10 6.91 0.11
CA LEU A 379 4.30 7.27 1.50
C LEU A 379 5.77 7.14 1.92
N GLY A 380 6.43 6.05 1.53
CA GLY A 380 7.85 5.82 1.79
C GLY A 380 8.74 6.92 1.20
N HIS A 381 8.52 7.28 -0.07
CA HIS A 381 9.25 8.36 -0.74
C HIS A 381 9.07 9.71 -0.03
N LEU A 382 7.82 10.04 0.33
CA LEU A 382 7.52 11.31 1.01
C LEU A 382 8.12 11.37 2.43
N LEU A 383 8.09 10.27 3.17
CA LEU A 383 8.71 10.18 4.50
C LEU A 383 10.24 10.22 4.45
N ALA A 384 10.84 9.79 3.35
CA ALA A 384 12.27 9.97 3.07
C ALA A 384 12.62 11.41 2.67
N GLY A 385 11.63 12.30 2.51
CA GLY A 385 11.80 13.70 2.15
C GLY A 385 11.97 13.93 0.65
N GLU A 386 11.63 12.93 -0.18
CA GLU A 386 11.65 13.11 -1.62
C GLU A 386 10.57 14.12 -2.04
N LYS A 387 10.96 15.02 -2.95
CA LYS A 387 10.04 16.02 -3.49
C LYS A 387 9.37 15.47 -4.73
N MET A 388 8.05 15.28 -4.64
CA MET A 388 7.23 15.03 -5.81
C MET A 388 6.98 16.34 -6.56
N SER A 389 7.12 16.31 -7.89
CA SER A 389 6.77 17.43 -8.76
C SER A 389 5.70 16.97 -9.74
N THR A 390 4.64 17.77 -9.87
CA THR A 390 3.59 17.58 -10.90
C THR A 390 4.14 17.77 -12.30
N GLY A 391 5.29 18.44 -12.46
CA GLY A 391 5.84 18.78 -13.77
C GLY A 391 4.87 19.69 -14.51
N THR A 392 4.23 19.17 -15.56
CA THR A 392 3.20 19.87 -16.34
C THR A 392 1.77 19.52 -15.94
N LEU A 393 1.58 18.53 -15.06
CA LEU A 393 0.25 18.13 -14.61
C LEU A 393 -0.38 19.20 -13.70
N PRO A 394 -1.71 19.39 -13.74
CA PRO A 394 -2.38 20.29 -12.83
C PRO A 394 -2.27 19.84 -11.37
N ASN A 395 -2.30 20.79 -10.45
CA ASN A 395 -2.44 20.48 -9.03
C ASN A 395 -3.92 20.21 -8.75
N VAL A 396 -4.27 18.96 -8.41
CA VAL A 396 -5.68 18.56 -8.22
C VAL A 396 -6.37 19.38 -7.13
N SER A 397 -5.67 19.75 -6.06
CA SER A 397 -6.25 20.58 -4.98
C SER A 397 -6.49 22.05 -5.37
N GLU A 398 -5.81 22.56 -6.41
CA GLU A 398 -6.06 23.90 -6.96
C GLU A 398 -7.18 23.90 -8.02
N GLY A 399 -7.68 22.70 -8.35
CA GLY A 399 -8.69 22.47 -9.38
C GLY A 399 -8.10 21.82 -10.63
N PHE A 400 -8.91 21.04 -11.32
CA PHE A 400 -8.59 20.45 -12.60
C PHE A 400 -9.78 20.60 -13.55
N THR A 401 -9.51 20.58 -14.86
CA THR A 401 -10.58 20.60 -15.85
C THR A 401 -11.19 19.19 -15.98
N PRO A 402 -12.52 19.03 -15.91
CA PRO A 402 -13.15 17.73 -16.01
C PRO A 402 -12.69 16.94 -17.25
N PRO A 403 -12.54 15.61 -17.15
CA PRO A 403 -12.22 14.76 -18.29
C PRO A 403 -13.37 14.78 -19.32
N PRO A 404 -13.11 14.34 -20.56
CA PRO A 404 -14.15 14.23 -21.58
C PRO A 404 -15.33 13.39 -21.12
N LYS A 405 -16.51 13.64 -21.69
CA LYS A 405 -17.69 12.80 -21.49
C LYS A 405 -17.83 11.83 -22.66
N VAL A 406 -18.02 10.54 -22.36
CA VAL A 406 -18.26 9.51 -23.36
C VAL A 406 -19.72 9.08 -23.30
N THR A 407 -20.34 8.91 -24.47
CA THR A 407 -21.60 8.19 -24.63
C THR A 407 -21.44 7.11 -25.69
N LEU A 408 -22.03 5.95 -25.43
CA LEU A 408 -22.11 4.87 -26.41
C LEU A 408 -23.53 4.74 -26.92
N GLU A 409 -23.67 4.29 -28.16
CA GLU A 409 -24.93 3.91 -28.80
C GLU A 409 -24.72 2.67 -29.66
N LEU A 410 -25.74 1.81 -29.76
CA LEU A 410 -25.74 0.71 -30.70
C LEU A 410 -26.03 1.22 -32.11
N GLY A 411 -25.16 0.86 -33.05
CA GLY A 411 -25.33 1.10 -34.47
C GLY A 411 -25.97 -0.09 -35.19
N GLU A 412 -25.56 -0.27 -36.45
CA GLU A 412 -26.00 -1.39 -37.28
C GLU A 412 -25.55 -2.74 -36.69
N ASN A 413 -26.51 -3.66 -36.56
CA ASN A 413 -26.29 -5.05 -36.18
C ASN A 413 -26.27 -5.91 -37.45
N ASP A 414 -25.21 -6.69 -37.63
CA ASP A 414 -25.05 -7.66 -38.71
C ASP A 414 -24.94 -9.07 -38.13
N PRO A 415 -26.10 -9.72 -37.86
CA PRO A 415 -26.12 -11.08 -37.33
C PRO A 415 -25.50 -12.10 -38.26
N ALA A 416 -25.59 -11.89 -39.59
CA ALA A 416 -25.08 -12.85 -40.57
C ALA A 416 -23.55 -12.97 -40.51
N ASN A 417 -22.85 -11.87 -40.25
CA ASN A 417 -21.39 -11.84 -40.10
C ASN A 417 -20.92 -11.78 -38.65
N HIS A 418 -21.82 -11.95 -37.68
CA HIS A 418 -21.53 -11.89 -36.24
C HIS A 418 -20.81 -10.59 -35.84
N LYS A 419 -21.24 -9.45 -36.38
CA LYS A 419 -20.65 -8.14 -36.10
C LYS A 419 -21.69 -7.15 -35.63
N ILE A 420 -21.29 -6.25 -34.74
CA ILE A 420 -22.10 -5.12 -34.31
C ILE A 420 -21.30 -3.84 -34.41
N THR A 421 -21.99 -2.76 -34.75
CA THR A 421 -21.41 -1.42 -34.77
C THR A 421 -21.68 -0.73 -33.44
N ILE A 422 -20.64 -0.17 -32.83
CA ILE A 422 -20.73 0.67 -31.64
C ILE A 422 -20.37 2.10 -32.04
N LEU A 423 -21.24 3.05 -31.74
CA LEU A 423 -21.03 4.46 -31.97
C LEU A 423 -20.63 5.10 -30.64
N ALA A 424 -19.43 5.68 -30.58
CA ALA A 424 -18.95 6.42 -29.42
C ALA A 424 -18.95 7.92 -29.74
N THR A 425 -19.67 8.71 -28.94
CA THR A 425 -19.58 10.17 -28.97
C THR A 425 -18.76 10.63 -27.78
N VAL A 426 -17.70 11.38 -28.04
CA VAL A 426 -16.81 11.92 -27.02
C VAL A 426 -16.87 13.43 -27.06
N GLU A 427 -17.29 14.04 -25.96
CA GLU A 427 -17.43 15.47 -25.78
C GLU A 427 -16.34 15.99 -24.84
N ASP A 428 -15.52 16.90 -25.34
CA ASP A 428 -14.52 17.62 -24.56
C ASP A 428 -15.19 18.55 -23.53
N GLN A 429 -14.77 18.44 -22.28
CA GLN A 429 -15.21 19.31 -21.18
C GLN A 429 -14.18 20.42 -20.85
N GLY A 430 -13.23 20.67 -21.75
CA GLY A 430 -12.21 21.70 -21.70
C GLY A 430 -10.78 21.17 -21.54
N SER A 431 -10.62 19.89 -21.17
CA SER A 431 -9.32 19.24 -20.96
C SER A 431 -8.74 18.61 -22.25
N GLY A 432 -9.47 18.72 -23.37
CA GLY A 432 -9.13 18.09 -24.63
C GLY A 432 -9.41 16.59 -24.64
N VAL A 433 -9.47 15.99 -25.83
CA VAL A 433 -9.54 14.54 -26.01
C VAL A 433 -8.20 14.06 -26.58
N ASP A 434 -7.47 13.23 -25.83
CA ASP A 434 -6.19 12.64 -26.25
C ASP A 434 -6.41 11.27 -26.89
N GLU A 435 -7.09 10.37 -26.17
CA GLU A 435 -7.28 8.98 -26.56
C GLU A 435 -8.73 8.54 -26.28
N VAL A 436 -9.28 7.64 -27.10
CA VAL A 436 -10.58 7.02 -26.85
C VAL A 436 -10.41 5.51 -26.92
N ARG A 437 -10.90 4.81 -25.89
CA ARG A 437 -10.80 3.36 -25.76
C ARG A 437 -12.19 2.76 -25.72
N LEU A 438 -12.39 1.71 -26.52
CA LEU A 438 -13.55 0.84 -26.43
C LEU A 438 -13.10 -0.51 -25.89
N PHE A 439 -13.86 -1.08 -24.97
CA PHE A 439 -13.66 -2.41 -24.42
C PHE A 439 -14.85 -3.28 -24.80
N HIS A 440 -14.57 -4.56 -25.04
CA HIS A 440 -15.54 -5.61 -25.26
C HIS A 440 -15.26 -6.73 -24.27
N ASN A 441 -16.22 -7.00 -23.39
CA ASN A 441 -16.13 -7.95 -22.28
C ASN A 441 -14.85 -7.76 -21.43
N GLY A 442 -14.53 -6.50 -21.10
CA GLY A 442 -13.37 -6.13 -20.30
C GLY A 442 -12.02 -6.14 -21.03
N LYS A 443 -12.00 -6.35 -22.36
CA LYS A 443 -10.77 -6.34 -23.17
C LYS A 443 -10.79 -5.20 -24.18
N VAL A 444 -9.70 -4.44 -24.26
CA VAL A 444 -9.58 -3.30 -25.19
C VAL A 444 -9.73 -3.78 -26.64
N ILE A 445 -10.51 -3.04 -27.41
CA ILE A 445 -10.58 -3.12 -28.87
C ILE A 445 -9.44 -2.31 -29.44
N ASP A 446 -8.76 -2.87 -30.43
CA ASP A 446 -7.67 -2.19 -31.13
C ASP A 446 -8.12 -0.79 -31.59
N PRO A 447 -7.46 0.30 -31.14
CA PRO A 447 -7.81 1.66 -31.52
C PRO A 447 -7.79 1.89 -33.04
N ASP A 448 -7.00 1.13 -33.79
CA ASP A 448 -6.91 1.24 -35.25
C ASP A 448 -8.20 0.77 -35.96
N LEU A 449 -9.08 0.05 -35.26
CA LEU A 449 -10.42 -0.32 -35.76
C LEU A 449 -11.45 0.81 -35.63
N ALA A 450 -11.09 1.94 -35.02
CA ALA A 450 -11.97 3.09 -34.87
C ALA A 450 -12.01 3.94 -36.15
N GLU A 451 -13.20 4.10 -36.72
CA GLU A 451 -13.45 5.04 -37.82
C GLU A 451 -13.98 6.37 -37.28
N GLU A 452 -13.28 7.48 -37.53
CA GLU A 452 -13.77 8.81 -37.16
C GLU A 452 -14.83 9.29 -38.17
N THR A 453 -16.09 9.20 -37.76
CA THR A 453 -17.27 9.54 -38.57
C THR A 453 -17.63 11.02 -38.54
N GLY A 454 -17.09 11.77 -37.57
CA GLY A 454 -17.30 13.20 -37.48
C GLY A 454 -16.51 13.84 -36.35
N ARG A 455 -16.01 15.05 -36.60
CA ARG A 455 -15.33 15.88 -35.61
C ARG A 455 -15.82 17.32 -35.73
N THR A 456 -16.41 17.84 -34.65
CA THR A 456 -16.83 19.24 -34.57
C THR A 456 -15.95 19.94 -33.54
N ARG A 457 -15.26 21.00 -33.96
CA ARG A 457 -14.36 21.76 -33.08
C ARG A 457 -14.79 23.22 -33.02
N SER A 458 -15.11 23.71 -31.84
CA SER A 458 -15.24 25.13 -31.53
C SER A 458 -13.97 25.63 -30.84
N ALA A 459 -13.90 26.93 -30.51
CA ALA A 459 -12.77 27.50 -29.80
C ALA A 459 -12.57 26.90 -28.38
N GLN A 460 -13.61 26.29 -27.80
CA GLN A 460 -13.62 25.79 -26.41
C GLN A 460 -14.05 24.32 -26.26
N ASN A 461 -14.78 23.74 -27.23
CA ASN A 461 -15.26 22.35 -27.17
C ASN A 461 -14.91 21.58 -28.44
N GLU A 462 -14.67 20.30 -28.26
CA GLU A 462 -14.46 19.32 -29.32
C GLU A 462 -15.43 18.15 -29.13
N ILE A 463 -16.15 17.77 -30.18
CA ILE A 463 -16.98 16.56 -30.19
C ILE A 463 -16.42 15.63 -31.26
N ARG A 464 -16.04 14.42 -30.86
CA ARG A 464 -15.59 13.35 -31.75
C ARG A 464 -16.64 12.25 -31.80
N LYS A 465 -16.94 11.75 -33.00
CA LYS A 465 -17.85 10.62 -33.23
C LYS A 465 -17.07 9.50 -33.87
N LEU A 466 -16.90 8.41 -33.14
CA LEU A 466 -16.16 7.23 -33.55
C LEU A 466 -17.13 6.08 -33.79
N ARG A 467 -16.83 5.28 -34.81
CA ARG A 467 -17.53 4.05 -35.13
C ARG A 467 -16.56 2.89 -34.97
N PHE A 468 -16.99 1.87 -34.24
CA PHE A 468 -16.26 0.63 -34.08
C PHE A 468 -17.12 -0.52 -34.62
N THR A 469 -16.58 -1.31 -35.54
CA THR A 469 -17.22 -2.55 -35.97
C THR A 469 -16.53 -3.71 -35.28
N VAL A 470 -17.22 -4.32 -34.32
CA VAL A 470 -16.66 -5.33 -33.42
C VAL A 470 -17.33 -6.69 -33.62
N PRO A 471 -16.57 -7.80 -33.54
CA PRO A 471 -17.16 -9.13 -33.57
C PRO A 471 -17.96 -9.38 -32.29
N MET A 472 -19.12 -10.00 -32.42
CA MET A 472 -19.97 -10.43 -31.29
C MET A 472 -19.55 -11.82 -30.81
N VAL A 473 -19.69 -12.07 -29.51
CA VAL A 473 -19.66 -13.42 -28.93
C VAL A 473 -21.08 -13.89 -28.62
N ALA A 474 -21.31 -15.21 -28.57
CA ALA A 474 -22.59 -15.76 -28.13
C ALA A 474 -22.91 -15.32 -26.69
N GLY A 475 -24.18 -15.06 -26.41
CA GLY A 475 -24.63 -14.59 -25.10
C GLY A 475 -24.38 -13.09 -24.90
N SER A 476 -23.88 -12.73 -23.71
CA SER A 476 -23.78 -11.34 -23.31
C SER A 476 -22.50 -10.66 -23.83
N ASN A 477 -22.69 -9.50 -24.46
CA ASN A 477 -21.62 -8.64 -24.96
C ASN A 477 -21.72 -7.30 -24.23
N SER A 478 -20.75 -7.02 -23.38
CA SER A 478 -20.61 -5.78 -22.64
C SER A 478 -19.60 -4.88 -23.34
N PHE A 479 -20.06 -3.71 -23.74
CA PHE A 479 -19.23 -2.69 -24.37
C PHE A 479 -19.04 -1.54 -23.40
N GLN A 480 -17.79 -1.16 -23.15
CA GLN A 480 -17.43 -0.06 -22.27
C GLN A 480 -16.56 0.95 -23.01
N GLY A 481 -16.91 2.23 -22.94
CA GLY A 481 -16.22 3.31 -23.62
C GLY A 481 -15.67 4.30 -22.60
N LEU A 482 -14.41 4.66 -22.75
CA LEU A 482 -13.77 5.72 -21.97
C LEU A 482 -12.87 6.58 -22.86
N ALA A 483 -12.60 7.80 -22.42
CA ALA A 483 -11.70 8.72 -23.09
C ALA A 483 -10.70 9.30 -22.10
N LEU A 484 -9.48 9.58 -22.57
CA LEU A 484 -8.45 10.27 -21.80
C LEU A 484 -8.37 11.73 -22.24
N SER A 485 -8.24 12.60 -21.24
CA SER A 485 -7.89 14.00 -21.46
C SER A 485 -6.42 14.17 -21.88
N ARG A 486 -6.02 15.40 -22.26
CA ARG A 486 -4.60 15.71 -22.52
C ARG A 486 -3.73 15.59 -21.28
N ASP A 487 -4.32 15.77 -20.10
CA ASP A 487 -3.68 15.53 -18.81
C ASP A 487 -3.72 14.06 -18.40
N ARG A 488 -4.15 13.18 -19.32
CA ARG A 488 -4.26 11.72 -19.15
C ARG A 488 -5.18 11.31 -17.98
N ILE A 489 -6.21 12.11 -17.72
CA ILE A 489 -7.28 11.80 -16.77
C ILE A 489 -8.40 11.09 -17.53
N GLU A 490 -8.85 9.94 -17.04
CA GLU A 490 -9.89 9.12 -17.65
C GLU A 490 -11.29 9.68 -17.38
N SER A 491 -12.19 9.52 -18.36
CA SER A 491 -13.61 9.81 -18.23
C SER A 491 -14.34 8.78 -17.37
N GLU A 492 -15.56 9.13 -16.95
CA GLU A 492 -16.54 8.10 -16.57
C GLU A 492 -16.73 7.11 -17.72
N THR A 493 -16.96 5.84 -17.35
CA THR A 493 -17.14 4.76 -18.33
C THR A 493 -18.59 4.70 -18.78
N ALA A 494 -18.83 4.87 -20.08
CA ALA A 494 -20.12 4.58 -20.69
C ALA A 494 -20.22 3.09 -20.99
N SER A 495 -21.32 2.43 -20.59
CA SER A 495 -21.50 0.99 -20.79
C SER A 495 -22.79 0.67 -21.54
N ILE A 496 -22.74 -0.31 -22.44
CA ILE A 496 -23.91 -0.90 -23.10
C ILE A 496 -23.79 -2.42 -23.04
N LEU A 497 -24.90 -3.08 -22.72
CA LEU A 497 -25.03 -4.53 -22.83
C LEU A 497 -25.83 -4.89 -24.07
N PHE A 498 -25.34 -5.87 -24.83
CA PHE A 498 -26.02 -6.44 -25.98
C PHE A 498 -26.02 -7.97 -25.88
N ASN A 499 -27.20 -8.58 -25.94
CA ASN A 499 -27.31 -10.03 -25.96
C ASN A 499 -27.43 -10.52 -27.40
N HIS A 500 -26.49 -11.37 -27.80
CA HIS A 500 -26.50 -12.05 -29.10
C HIS A 500 -27.06 -13.48 -28.90
N PRO A 501 -28.05 -13.92 -29.70
CA PRO A 501 -28.66 -15.24 -29.54
C PRO A 501 -27.63 -16.37 -29.51
N ASP A 502 -27.82 -17.35 -28.62
CA ASP A 502 -26.99 -18.55 -28.49
C ASP A 502 -27.19 -19.56 -29.64
N GLU A 503 -27.44 -19.08 -30.86
CA GLU A 503 -27.82 -19.93 -32.00
C GLU A 503 -26.63 -20.60 -32.70
N ASP A 504 -25.38 -20.39 -32.25
CA ASP A 504 -24.25 -21.23 -32.65
C ASP A 504 -23.48 -21.81 -31.45
N PRO A 505 -23.86 -23.00 -30.96
CA PRO A 505 -23.04 -23.81 -30.06
C PRO A 505 -21.75 -24.36 -30.72
N GLY A 506 -21.50 -24.06 -31.99
CA GLY A 506 -20.56 -24.76 -32.85
C GLY A 506 -19.22 -24.08 -33.10
N ALA A 507 -18.57 -23.39 -32.14
CA ALA A 507 -17.21 -22.87 -32.39
C ALA A 507 -16.30 -22.56 -31.19
N ALA A 508 -16.84 -22.25 -30.00
CA ALA A 508 -16.03 -21.83 -28.87
C ALA A 508 -15.13 -22.98 -28.36
N SER A 509 -13.82 -22.74 -28.31
CA SER A 509 -12.82 -23.71 -27.88
C SER A 509 -12.23 -23.29 -26.53
N LEU A 510 -12.02 -24.27 -25.65
CA LEU A 510 -11.18 -24.09 -24.48
C LEU A 510 -9.74 -24.45 -24.87
N HIS A 511 -8.83 -23.48 -24.79
CA HIS A 511 -7.39 -23.70 -25.00
C HIS A 511 -6.70 -23.75 -23.65
N LEU A 512 -5.98 -24.82 -23.37
CA LEU A 512 -5.34 -25.08 -22.09
C LEU A 512 -3.83 -25.24 -22.29
N LEU A 513 -3.05 -24.33 -21.70
CA LEU A 513 -1.59 -24.48 -21.57
C LEU A 513 -1.27 -24.85 -20.12
N VAL A 514 -0.71 -26.05 -19.92
CA VAL A 514 -0.36 -26.56 -18.60
C VAL A 514 1.14 -26.86 -18.54
N VAL A 515 1.83 -26.18 -17.63
CA VAL A 515 3.27 -26.30 -17.42
C VAL A 515 3.52 -26.82 -16.01
N GLY A 516 4.33 -27.88 -15.89
CA GLY A 516 4.71 -28.45 -14.60
C GLY A 516 6.16 -28.89 -14.60
N ILE A 517 6.92 -28.49 -13.58
CA ILE A 517 8.37 -28.77 -13.52
C ILE A 517 8.72 -29.38 -12.17
N ASN A 518 9.20 -30.63 -12.20
CA ASN A 518 9.78 -31.31 -11.04
C ASN A 518 11.30 -31.39 -11.20
N ASN A 519 11.73 -31.80 -12.40
CA ASN A 519 13.13 -32.03 -12.69
C ASN A 519 13.70 -30.76 -13.29
N TYR A 520 14.61 -30.10 -12.57
CA TYR A 520 15.39 -28.97 -13.05
C TYR A 520 16.79 -29.42 -13.47
N LYS A 521 17.44 -28.65 -14.34
CA LYS A 521 18.83 -28.91 -14.73
C LYS A 521 19.76 -28.91 -13.52
N ASN A 522 19.55 -27.97 -12.59
CA ASN A 522 20.14 -28.01 -11.27
C ASN A 522 19.27 -28.86 -10.33
N ARG A 523 19.77 -30.06 -9.99
CA ARG A 523 19.04 -31.04 -9.18
C ARG A 523 18.70 -30.58 -7.77
N GLN A 524 19.38 -29.56 -7.23
CA GLN A 524 19.06 -29.00 -5.92
C GLN A 524 17.71 -28.28 -5.90
N MET A 525 17.20 -27.90 -7.08
CA MET A 525 15.91 -27.24 -7.23
C MET A 525 14.75 -28.21 -7.46
N ASN A 526 15.00 -29.52 -7.52
CA ASN A 526 13.95 -30.45 -7.89
C ASN A 526 12.77 -30.38 -6.91
N LEU A 527 11.57 -30.37 -7.49
CA LEU A 527 10.28 -30.35 -6.80
C LEU A 527 9.61 -31.72 -6.87
N ASN A 528 8.68 -31.98 -5.95
CA ASN A 528 7.95 -33.24 -5.93
C ASN A 528 6.59 -33.12 -6.63
N PHE A 529 5.94 -31.94 -6.61
CA PHE A 529 4.54 -31.81 -7.01
C PHE A 529 4.25 -30.92 -8.22
N GLY A 530 5.22 -30.17 -8.75
CA GLY A 530 5.02 -29.35 -9.96
C GLY A 530 4.42 -30.11 -11.16
N VAL A 531 4.91 -31.32 -11.47
CA VAL A 531 4.33 -32.17 -12.53
C VAL A 531 3.02 -32.85 -12.10
N PRO A 532 2.90 -33.46 -10.90
CA PRO A 532 1.62 -33.97 -10.39
C PRO A 532 0.49 -32.93 -10.40
N ASP A 533 0.76 -31.70 -9.97
CA ASP A 533 -0.20 -30.60 -9.93
C ASP A 533 -0.69 -30.23 -11.33
N ALA A 534 0.26 -30.03 -12.25
CA ALA A 534 -0.04 -29.77 -13.64
C ALA A 534 -0.86 -30.91 -14.28
N LYS A 535 -0.53 -32.18 -14.01
CA LYS A 535 -1.34 -33.32 -14.47
C LYS A 535 -2.75 -33.31 -13.89
N GLY A 536 -2.92 -32.97 -12.61
CA GLY A 536 -4.24 -32.87 -11.97
C GLY A 536 -5.14 -31.84 -12.66
N VAL A 537 -4.60 -30.67 -12.98
CA VAL A 537 -5.32 -29.62 -13.72
C VAL A 537 -5.65 -30.05 -15.15
N ARG A 538 -4.68 -30.63 -15.87
CA ARG A 538 -4.90 -31.20 -17.20
C ARG A 538 -6.03 -32.22 -17.18
N ASP A 539 -5.96 -33.19 -16.28
CA ASP A 539 -6.90 -34.32 -16.21
C ASP A 539 -8.31 -33.85 -15.87
N PHE A 540 -8.43 -32.82 -15.04
CA PHE A 540 -9.71 -32.17 -14.78
C PHE A 540 -10.32 -31.61 -16.08
N PHE A 541 -9.61 -30.73 -16.80
CA PHE A 541 -10.16 -30.08 -17.99
C PHE A 541 -10.34 -31.02 -19.20
N THR A 542 -9.61 -32.14 -19.26
CA THR A 542 -9.84 -33.16 -20.30
C THR A 542 -11.06 -34.04 -20.02
N THR A 543 -11.42 -34.22 -18.74
CA THR A 543 -12.50 -35.14 -18.32
C THR A 543 -13.80 -34.40 -18.01
N ALA A 544 -13.70 -33.16 -17.54
CA ALA A 544 -14.85 -32.33 -17.20
C ALA A 544 -15.62 -31.93 -18.45
N ARG A 545 -16.95 -31.96 -18.34
CA ARG A 545 -17.84 -31.40 -19.36
C ARG A 545 -17.91 -29.89 -19.14
N ILE A 546 -17.11 -29.14 -19.89
CA ILE A 546 -17.15 -27.67 -19.89
C ILE A 546 -18.31 -27.22 -20.80
N SER A 547 -19.43 -26.80 -20.22
CA SER A 547 -20.64 -26.44 -20.96
C SER A 547 -20.45 -25.26 -21.92
N ALA A 548 -19.44 -24.43 -21.69
CA ALA A 548 -19.12 -23.25 -22.49
C ALA A 548 -18.23 -23.52 -23.72
N ALA A 549 -17.70 -24.75 -23.90
CA ALA A 549 -16.77 -25.07 -24.99
C ALA A 549 -17.19 -26.34 -25.76
N SER A 550 -17.15 -26.28 -27.09
CA SER A 550 -17.47 -27.42 -27.96
C SER A 550 -16.29 -28.41 -28.10
N ARG A 551 -15.06 -27.93 -27.84
CA ARG A 551 -13.84 -28.73 -27.80
C ARG A 551 -12.82 -28.16 -26.82
N THR A 552 -11.96 -29.02 -26.30
CA THR A 552 -10.82 -28.65 -25.44
C THR A 552 -9.51 -29.01 -26.14
N LEU A 553 -8.66 -28.01 -26.35
CA LEU A 553 -7.33 -28.12 -26.95
C LEU A 553 -6.30 -28.01 -25.82
N VAL A 554 -5.48 -29.04 -25.64
CA VAL A 554 -4.58 -29.16 -24.48
C VAL A 554 -3.14 -29.25 -24.92
N ASP A 555 -2.34 -28.26 -24.51
CA ASP A 555 -0.89 -28.23 -24.65
C ASP A 555 -0.25 -28.40 -23.27
N THR A 556 0.72 -29.32 -23.20
CA THR A 556 1.45 -29.60 -21.95
C THR A 556 2.94 -29.48 -22.13
N LEU A 557 3.62 -28.89 -21.15
CA LEU A 557 5.07 -28.83 -21.07
C LEU A 557 5.51 -29.34 -19.70
N PHE A 558 6.25 -30.45 -19.67
CA PHE A 558 6.75 -31.05 -18.44
C PHE A 558 8.26 -31.15 -18.43
N ASP A 559 8.86 -30.86 -17.27
CA ASP A 559 10.30 -31.03 -17.01
C ASP A 559 11.17 -30.47 -18.15
N ALA A 560 12.00 -31.30 -18.80
CA ALA A 560 12.93 -30.90 -19.84
C ALA A 560 12.28 -30.21 -21.07
N HIS A 561 10.96 -30.33 -21.23
CA HIS A 561 10.21 -29.66 -22.29
C HIS A 561 9.66 -28.30 -21.87
N ALA A 562 9.64 -27.98 -20.58
CA ALA A 562 9.19 -26.71 -20.02
C ALA A 562 10.32 -25.67 -20.06
N THR A 563 10.71 -25.29 -21.28
CA THR A 563 11.72 -24.26 -21.52
C THR A 563 11.12 -22.88 -21.72
N ARG A 564 11.87 -21.80 -21.48
CA ARG A 564 11.42 -20.43 -21.73
C ARG A 564 10.90 -20.28 -23.16
N GLU A 565 11.64 -20.81 -24.11
CA GLU A 565 11.31 -20.74 -25.52
C GLU A 565 10.03 -21.53 -25.83
N ALA A 566 9.89 -22.76 -25.32
CA ALA A 566 8.68 -23.55 -25.52
C ALA A 566 7.45 -22.86 -24.93
N ILE A 567 7.53 -22.36 -23.70
CA ILE A 567 6.44 -21.63 -23.03
C ILE A 567 6.05 -20.41 -23.86
N THR A 568 7.02 -19.59 -24.27
CA THR A 568 6.77 -18.37 -25.06
C THR A 568 6.12 -18.70 -26.41
N GLN A 569 6.60 -19.74 -27.10
CA GLN A 569 6.01 -20.18 -28.37
C GLN A 569 4.56 -20.62 -28.22
N ARG A 570 4.19 -21.31 -27.13
CA ARG A 570 2.79 -21.74 -26.90
C ARG A 570 1.89 -20.54 -26.60
N LEU A 571 2.35 -19.61 -25.77
CA LEU A 571 1.62 -18.37 -25.50
C LEU A 571 1.37 -17.56 -26.77
N ASP A 572 2.33 -17.54 -27.69
CA ASP A 572 2.22 -16.85 -28.97
C ASP A 572 1.18 -17.45 -29.92
N LEU A 573 0.85 -18.74 -29.82
CA LEU A 573 -0.21 -19.37 -30.62
C LEU A 573 -1.59 -18.80 -30.29
N PHE A 574 -1.80 -18.39 -29.03
CA PHE A 574 -3.08 -17.87 -28.57
C PHE A 574 -3.43 -16.48 -29.14
N LYS A 575 -2.51 -15.82 -29.86
CA LYS A 575 -2.83 -14.59 -30.61
C LYS A 575 -3.94 -14.80 -31.64
N ASN A 576 -4.07 -16.02 -32.16
CA ASN A 576 -5.01 -16.37 -33.22
C ASN A 576 -6.30 -17.04 -32.71
N THR A 577 -6.52 -17.14 -31.39
CA THR A 577 -7.76 -17.67 -30.83
C THR A 577 -8.94 -16.75 -31.16
N ALA A 578 -10.13 -17.31 -31.36
CA ALA A 578 -11.32 -16.51 -31.63
C ALA A 578 -11.78 -15.75 -30.38
N PRO A 579 -12.49 -14.61 -30.49
CA PRO A 579 -12.97 -13.85 -29.33
C PRO A 579 -13.83 -14.66 -28.35
N GLN A 580 -14.60 -15.63 -28.84
CA GLN A 580 -15.44 -16.54 -28.05
C GLN A 580 -14.69 -17.70 -27.39
N ASP A 581 -13.41 -17.91 -27.73
CA ASP A 581 -12.59 -18.93 -27.08
C ASP A 581 -12.26 -18.53 -25.63
N THR A 582 -11.96 -19.52 -24.81
CA THR A 582 -11.41 -19.33 -23.46
C THR A 582 -10.00 -19.88 -23.43
N VAL A 583 -9.06 -19.12 -22.87
CA VAL A 583 -7.66 -19.56 -22.68
C VAL A 583 -7.38 -19.72 -21.19
N VAL A 584 -6.92 -20.91 -20.78
CA VAL A 584 -6.46 -21.20 -19.42
C VAL A 584 -4.97 -21.52 -19.46
N ILE A 585 -4.18 -20.79 -18.69
CA ILE A 585 -2.74 -20.97 -18.55
C ILE A 585 -2.47 -21.32 -17.10
N TYR A 586 -1.87 -22.49 -16.87
CA TYR A 586 -1.52 -22.98 -15.55
C TYR A 586 -0.01 -23.26 -15.50
N LEU A 587 0.70 -22.60 -14.58
CA LEU A 587 2.15 -22.74 -14.40
C LEU A 587 2.44 -23.24 -12.99
N ALA A 588 3.06 -24.42 -12.86
CA ALA A 588 3.52 -24.99 -11.60
C ALA A 588 5.04 -25.23 -11.59
N GLY A 589 5.71 -24.68 -10.57
CA GLY A 589 7.16 -24.78 -10.42
C GLY A 589 7.75 -23.68 -9.52
N HIS A 590 9.05 -23.44 -9.64
CA HIS A 590 9.73 -22.34 -8.93
C HIS A 590 9.36 -20.97 -9.50
N GLY A 591 9.23 -20.01 -8.58
CA GLY A 591 9.08 -18.60 -8.87
C GLY A 591 9.99 -17.79 -7.96
N GLU A 592 10.58 -16.74 -8.49
CA GLU A 592 11.45 -15.84 -7.74
C GLU A 592 11.06 -14.39 -7.99
N ALA A 593 11.06 -13.57 -6.94
CA ALA A 593 10.84 -12.14 -7.04
C ALA A 593 12.19 -11.44 -6.88
N GLU A 594 12.62 -10.70 -7.91
CA GLU A 594 13.85 -9.92 -7.90
C GLU A 594 13.51 -8.45 -8.16
N LYS A 595 13.81 -7.59 -7.17
CA LYS A 595 13.45 -6.16 -7.18
C LYS A 595 11.94 -5.96 -7.41
N ASP A 596 11.58 -5.47 -8.60
CA ASP A 596 10.22 -5.05 -8.97
C ASP A 596 9.58 -6.01 -10.00
N ALA A 597 10.20 -7.17 -10.25
CA ALA A 597 9.71 -8.16 -11.20
C ALA A 597 9.70 -9.58 -10.61
N TRP A 598 8.70 -10.35 -11.04
CA TRP A 598 8.61 -11.77 -10.74
C TRP A 598 8.97 -12.59 -11.96
N TYR A 599 9.63 -13.72 -11.72
CA TYR A 599 10.11 -14.64 -12.75
C TYR A 599 9.64 -16.06 -12.43
N PHE A 600 8.93 -16.68 -13.38
CA PHE A 600 8.74 -18.13 -13.40
C PHE A 600 10.03 -18.77 -13.90
N ILE A 601 10.51 -19.82 -13.21
CA ILE A 601 11.79 -20.47 -13.48
C ILE A 601 11.57 -21.73 -14.35
N PRO A 602 11.97 -21.72 -15.64
CA PRO A 602 11.89 -22.88 -16.52
C PRO A 602 12.99 -23.91 -16.22
N HIS A 603 12.88 -25.09 -16.83
CA HIS A 603 13.77 -26.23 -16.57
C HIS A 603 15.27 -25.91 -16.74
N GLU A 604 15.64 -25.13 -17.76
CA GLU A 604 17.03 -24.89 -18.13
C GLU A 604 17.79 -23.88 -17.25
N VAL A 605 17.10 -23.18 -16.35
CA VAL A 605 17.73 -22.16 -15.50
C VAL A 605 18.62 -22.81 -14.46
N ASP A 606 19.81 -22.25 -14.25
CA ASP A 606 20.74 -22.63 -13.20
C ASP A 606 21.12 -21.39 -12.38
N PHE A 607 20.86 -21.41 -11.07
CA PHE A 607 21.09 -20.27 -10.17
C PHE A 607 22.57 -19.99 -9.89
N SER A 608 23.52 -20.78 -10.41
CA SER A 608 24.96 -20.50 -10.27
C SER A 608 25.41 -19.20 -10.95
N ASP A 609 24.57 -18.59 -11.80
CA ASP A 609 24.83 -17.34 -12.52
C ASP A 609 23.64 -16.37 -12.37
N VAL A 610 23.50 -15.79 -11.17
CA VAL A 610 22.35 -14.95 -10.74
C VAL A 610 22.11 -13.75 -11.68
N GLY A 611 23.14 -13.26 -12.36
CA GLY A 611 23.03 -12.16 -13.32
C GLY A 611 22.23 -12.48 -14.59
N ARG A 612 21.86 -13.75 -14.81
CA ARG A 612 21.15 -14.20 -16.02
C ARG A 612 19.65 -14.40 -15.89
N LEU A 613 19.04 -14.35 -14.70
CA LEU A 613 17.62 -14.65 -14.51
C LEU A 613 16.71 -13.91 -15.50
N GLN A 614 16.98 -12.62 -15.75
CA GLN A 614 16.23 -11.79 -16.71
C GLN A 614 16.26 -12.33 -18.15
N SER A 615 17.36 -12.98 -18.55
CA SER A 615 17.60 -13.49 -19.91
C SER A 615 17.11 -14.92 -20.16
N VAL A 616 16.92 -15.72 -19.10
CA VAL A 616 16.56 -17.14 -19.23
C VAL A 616 15.24 -17.53 -18.55
N ALA A 617 14.72 -16.74 -17.62
CA ALA A 617 13.44 -17.00 -16.97
C ALA A 617 12.25 -16.35 -17.70
N VAL A 618 11.02 -16.77 -17.39
CA VAL A 618 9.79 -16.18 -17.94
C VAL A 618 9.32 -15.07 -16.98
N SER A 619 9.49 -13.81 -17.38
CA SER A 619 9.12 -12.68 -16.52
C SER A 619 7.62 -12.40 -16.52
N SER A 620 7.13 -11.79 -15.44
CA SER A 620 5.76 -11.28 -15.35
C SER A 620 5.43 -10.26 -16.45
N ALA A 621 6.41 -9.45 -16.88
CA ALA A 621 6.27 -8.55 -18.02
C ALA A 621 6.05 -9.29 -19.35
N LEU A 622 6.78 -10.38 -19.59
CA LEU A 622 6.59 -11.23 -20.78
C LEU A 622 5.22 -11.90 -20.77
N LEU A 623 4.81 -12.47 -19.63
CA LEU A 623 3.48 -13.07 -19.47
C LEU A 623 2.38 -12.05 -19.77
N LYS A 624 2.51 -10.83 -19.20
CA LYS A 624 1.58 -9.72 -19.44
C LYS A 624 1.49 -9.35 -20.91
N GLN A 625 2.63 -9.15 -21.57
CA GLN A 625 2.67 -8.80 -22.99
C GLN A 625 2.07 -9.90 -23.88
N SER A 626 2.30 -11.16 -23.52
CA SER A 626 1.77 -12.31 -24.25
C SER A 626 0.24 -12.38 -24.09
N ILE A 627 -0.25 -12.26 -22.85
CA ILE A 627 -1.68 -12.28 -22.53
C ILE A 627 -2.44 -11.13 -23.19
N ALA A 628 -1.86 -9.93 -23.20
CA ALA A 628 -2.48 -8.77 -23.87
C ALA A 628 -2.69 -8.98 -25.37
N ARG A 629 -1.94 -9.90 -26.00
CA ARG A 629 -2.05 -10.21 -27.42
C ARG A 629 -2.89 -11.45 -27.73
N ILE A 630 -3.31 -12.22 -26.72
CA ILE A 630 -4.21 -13.36 -26.91
C ILE A 630 -5.47 -12.88 -27.62
N GLY A 631 -6.07 -13.65 -28.53
CA GLY A 631 -7.28 -13.23 -29.26
C GLY A 631 -8.56 -13.38 -28.44
N ALA A 632 -8.64 -14.41 -27.60
CA ALA A 632 -9.73 -14.74 -26.71
C ALA A 632 -10.07 -13.60 -25.76
N ARG A 633 -11.35 -13.46 -25.42
CA ARG A 633 -11.85 -12.45 -24.47
C ARG A 633 -11.72 -12.94 -23.02
N ASN A 634 -11.84 -14.25 -22.79
CA ASN A 634 -11.73 -14.87 -21.48
C ASN A 634 -10.36 -15.53 -21.33
N VAL A 635 -9.51 -14.98 -20.46
CA VAL A 635 -8.19 -15.56 -20.16
C VAL A 635 -8.08 -15.82 -18.66
N VAL A 636 -7.61 -16.99 -18.26
CA VAL A 636 -7.32 -17.32 -16.86
C VAL A 636 -5.86 -17.71 -16.72
N LEU A 637 -5.10 -16.98 -15.91
CA LEU A 637 -3.72 -17.30 -15.57
C LEU A 637 -3.67 -17.77 -14.11
N MET A 638 -3.18 -18.98 -13.89
CA MET A 638 -3.00 -19.59 -12.58
C MET A 638 -1.51 -19.88 -12.35
N LEU A 639 -0.95 -19.32 -11.28
CA LEU A 639 0.46 -19.44 -10.93
C LEU A 639 0.61 -20.21 -9.62
N ASP A 640 1.02 -21.47 -9.69
CA ASP A 640 1.37 -22.30 -8.52
C ASP A 640 2.89 -22.30 -8.32
N ALA A 641 3.38 -21.19 -7.77
CA ALA A 641 4.80 -20.95 -7.55
C ALA A 641 5.05 -20.05 -6.34
N CYS A 642 6.26 -20.15 -5.76
CA CYS A 642 6.70 -19.27 -4.68
C CYS A 642 6.73 -17.80 -5.12
N LYS A 643 6.44 -16.90 -4.16
CA LYS A 643 6.45 -15.44 -4.35
C LYS A 643 5.58 -14.95 -5.52
N SER A 644 4.64 -15.77 -6.00
CA SER A 644 3.89 -15.53 -7.24
C SER A 644 2.96 -14.33 -7.17
N GLY A 645 2.63 -13.85 -5.96
CA GLY A 645 1.88 -12.60 -5.77
C GLY A 645 2.58 -11.39 -6.38
N ALA A 646 3.92 -11.39 -6.46
CA ALA A 646 4.69 -10.35 -7.15
C ALA A 646 4.44 -10.35 -8.67
N ALA A 647 3.97 -11.46 -9.25
CA ALA A 647 3.60 -11.56 -10.66
C ALA A 647 2.26 -10.89 -10.98
N VAL A 648 1.41 -10.67 -9.97
CA VAL A 648 0.06 -10.09 -10.13
C VAL A 648 0.12 -8.58 -10.31
N GLY A 649 1.10 -7.90 -9.70
CA GLY A 649 1.29 -6.44 -9.77
C GLY A 649 1.32 -5.87 -11.21
N PRO A 650 2.03 -6.50 -12.16
CA PRO A 650 1.96 -6.11 -13.55
C PRO A 650 0.59 -6.20 -14.20
N PHE A 651 -0.31 -7.07 -13.74
CA PHE A 651 -1.67 -7.20 -14.25
C PHE A 651 -2.69 -6.31 -13.49
N SER A 652 -2.31 -5.68 -12.38
CA SER A 652 -3.20 -4.86 -11.55
C SER A 652 -3.24 -3.38 -11.91
N GLY A 653 -2.63 -2.94 -13.00
CA GLY A 653 -2.65 -1.55 -13.47
C GLY A 653 -1.34 -0.82 -13.25
N LEU A 654 -0.44 -1.39 -12.45
CA LEU A 654 0.40 -0.57 -11.57
C LEU A 654 1.90 -0.83 -11.72
N ALA A 655 2.31 -1.84 -12.48
CA ALA A 655 3.73 -2.00 -12.76
C ALA A 655 4.22 -0.89 -13.70
N GLU A 656 5.29 -0.27 -13.23
CA GLU A 656 6.02 0.86 -13.78
C GLU A 656 6.11 0.82 -15.29
N HIS A 657 5.48 1.82 -15.92
CA HIS A 657 5.85 2.53 -17.14
C HIS A 657 4.56 3.15 -17.70
N ARG A 658 4.64 4.43 -18.05
CA ARG A 658 3.51 5.24 -18.59
C ARG A 658 2.73 4.61 -19.78
N PRO A 659 3.26 3.66 -20.58
CA PRO A 659 2.47 2.91 -21.57
C PRO A 659 1.84 1.59 -21.06
N MET A 660 2.18 1.13 -19.85
CA MET A 660 1.84 -0.22 -19.35
C MET A 660 0.63 -0.29 -18.42
N ALA A 661 0.16 0.83 -17.87
CA ALA A 661 -1.11 0.91 -17.13
C ALA A 661 -2.30 0.59 -18.06
N THR A 662 -2.26 1.11 -19.29
CA THR A 662 -3.19 0.80 -20.38
C THR A 662 -3.22 -0.69 -20.72
N LEU A 663 -2.05 -1.31 -20.87
CA LEU A 663 -1.93 -2.75 -21.18
C LEU A 663 -2.38 -3.65 -20.02
N SER A 664 -2.37 -3.14 -18.79
CA SER A 664 -2.73 -3.88 -17.59
C SER A 664 -4.23 -3.93 -17.32
N ARG A 665 -5.00 -2.97 -17.83
CA ARG A 665 -6.48 -2.99 -17.79
C ARG A 665 -7.07 -3.73 -18.98
N ALA A 666 -6.26 -4.02 -20.01
CA ALA A 666 -6.74 -4.38 -21.34
C ALA A 666 -7.11 -5.84 -21.56
N THR A 667 -7.13 -6.74 -20.58
CA THR A 667 -6.96 -8.17 -20.92
C THR A 667 -8.12 -9.11 -20.64
N GLY A 668 -9.27 -8.70 -20.09
CA GLY A 668 -10.35 -9.66 -19.76
C GLY A 668 -9.84 -10.88 -18.95
N THR A 669 -8.74 -10.67 -18.20
CA THR A 669 -7.94 -11.74 -17.62
C THR A 669 -8.23 -11.86 -16.14
N HIS A 670 -8.33 -13.10 -15.68
CA HIS A 670 -8.39 -13.45 -14.27
C HIS A 670 -7.04 -14.07 -13.89
N VAL A 671 -6.30 -13.41 -13.00
CA VAL A 671 -4.99 -13.89 -12.54
C VAL A 671 -5.09 -14.34 -11.10
N VAL A 672 -4.56 -15.52 -10.82
CA VAL A 672 -4.46 -16.09 -9.48
C VAL A 672 -3.04 -16.55 -9.23
N ALA A 673 -2.46 -16.03 -8.15
CA ALA A 673 -1.18 -16.50 -7.63
C ALA A 673 -1.40 -17.28 -6.33
N ALA A 674 -0.68 -18.39 -6.19
CA ALA A 674 -0.80 -19.28 -5.06
C ALA A 674 -0.30 -18.69 -3.74
N SER A 675 0.57 -17.69 -3.77
CA SER A 675 1.19 -17.07 -2.58
C SER A 675 1.33 -15.55 -2.75
N THR A 676 1.54 -14.81 -1.65
CA THR A 676 1.94 -13.39 -1.74
C THR A 676 3.34 -13.23 -2.33
N GLY A 677 3.78 -11.99 -2.62
CA GLY A 677 5.12 -11.72 -3.16
C GLY A 677 6.29 -12.09 -2.23
N THR A 678 6.01 -12.44 -0.98
CA THR A 678 7.01 -12.76 0.05
C THR A 678 6.86 -14.17 0.64
N GLN A 679 5.72 -14.84 0.41
CA GLN A 679 5.43 -16.16 0.93
C GLN A 679 6.00 -17.28 0.03
N LEU A 680 6.41 -18.38 0.67
CA LEU A 680 6.71 -19.63 0.00
C LEU A 680 5.41 -20.41 -0.27
N ALA A 681 5.33 -21.08 -1.41
CA ALA A 681 4.27 -22.04 -1.70
C ALA A 681 4.74 -23.43 -1.26
N ASN A 682 4.16 -23.96 -0.18
CA ASN A 682 4.65 -25.19 0.43
C ASN A 682 3.99 -26.44 -0.16
N GLU A 683 4.82 -27.44 -0.47
CA GLU A 683 4.40 -28.75 -0.95
C GLU A 683 3.91 -29.65 0.21
N LEU A 684 2.86 -30.44 -0.03
CA LEU A 684 2.28 -31.36 0.97
C LEU A 684 2.17 -32.79 0.43
N ASP A 685 3.06 -33.67 0.90
CA ASP A 685 3.06 -35.11 0.53
C ASP A 685 1.71 -35.79 0.81
N LEU A 686 1.03 -35.37 1.88
CA LEU A 686 -0.26 -35.95 2.31
C LEU A 686 -1.42 -35.69 1.33
N LEU A 687 -1.33 -34.62 0.53
CA LEU A 687 -2.39 -34.22 -0.39
C LEU A 687 -2.16 -34.72 -1.82
N GLY A 688 -0.96 -35.22 -2.11
CA GLY A 688 -0.51 -35.58 -3.47
C GLY A 688 -0.38 -34.37 -4.41
N HIS A 689 -0.52 -33.16 -3.88
CA HIS A 689 -0.58 -31.88 -4.59
C HIS A 689 -0.08 -30.73 -3.69
N GLY A 690 0.33 -29.61 -4.30
CA GLY A 690 0.46 -28.33 -3.58
C GLY A 690 -0.88 -27.88 -2.96
N VAL A 691 -0.83 -27.11 -1.87
CA VAL A 691 -2.05 -26.64 -1.15
C VAL A 691 -3.00 -25.90 -2.10
N PHE A 692 -2.43 -25.03 -2.94
CA PHE A 692 -3.18 -24.24 -3.91
C PHE A 692 -3.88 -25.12 -4.93
N THR A 693 -3.14 -26.03 -5.59
CA THR A 693 -3.71 -26.94 -6.58
C THR A 693 -4.74 -27.88 -5.99
N TYR A 694 -4.53 -28.36 -4.77
CA TYR A 694 -5.53 -29.16 -4.05
C TYR A 694 -6.84 -28.39 -3.83
N ALA A 695 -6.77 -27.13 -3.39
CA ALA A 695 -7.93 -26.27 -3.24
C ALA A 695 -8.60 -25.98 -4.60
N LEU A 696 -7.81 -25.64 -5.62
CA LEU A 696 -8.28 -25.38 -6.98
C LEU A 696 -9.08 -26.55 -7.54
N LEU A 697 -8.53 -27.77 -7.47
CA LEU A 697 -9.20 -28.98 -7.96
C LEU A 697 -10.46 -29.31 -7.17
N LYS A 698 -10.52 -29.00 -5.86
CA LYS A 698 -11.76 -29.14 -5.07
C LYS A 698 -12.82 -28.11 -5.49
N GLY A 699 -12.43 -26.86 -5.65
CA GLY A 699 -13.30 -25.78 -6.12
C GLY A 699 -13.91 -26.14 -7.47
N LEU A 700 -13.06 -26.46 -8.45
CA LEU A 700 -13.43 -26.90 -9.79
C LEU A 700 -14.33 -28.15 -9.84
N LYS A 701 -14.27 -29.02 -8.82
CA LYS A 701 -15.16 -30.20 -8.69
C LYS A 701 -16.51 -29.89 -8.02
N GLY A 702 -16.81 -28.63 -7.74
CA GLY A 702 -18.09 -28.15 -7.22
C GLY A 702 -18.03 -27.55 -5.82
N ALA A 703 -16.89 -27.59 -5.12
CA ALA A 703 -16.80 -27.02 -3.77
C ALA A 703 -16.90 -25.48 -3.75
N SER A 704 -16.71 -24.83 -4.89
CA SER A 704 -16.85 -23.38 -5.03
C SER A 704 -18.26 -22.91 -5.42
N ASP A 705 -19.16 -23.81 -5.79
CA ASP A 705 -20.56 -23.45 -6.09
C ASP A 705 -21.23 -22.99 -4.79
N THR A 706 -21.47 -21.69 -4.66
CA THR A 706 -21.86 -21.06 -3.39
C THR A 706 -23.12 -20.22 -3.51
N SER A 707 -23.18 -19.29 -4.45
CA SER A 707 -24.37 -18.44 -4.59
C SER A 707 -24.43 -17.79 -5.97
N PRO A 708 -25.45 -18.13 -6.78
CA PRO A 708 -26.51 -19.11 -6.53
C PRO A 708 -25.98 -20.56 -6.56
N HIS A 709 -26.46 -21.43 -5.66
CA HIS A 709 -26.16 -22.86 -5.69
C HIS A 709 -26.83 -23.56 -6.89
N ASP A 710 -26.25 -23.44 -8.08
CA ASP A 710 -26.88 -23.80 -9.36
C ASP A 710 -26.17 -24.94 -10.11
N ASN A 711 -25.19 -25.59 -9.47
CA ASN A 711 -24.31 -26.62 -10.05
C ASN A 711 -23.47 -26.12 -11.23
N ARG A 712 -23.28 -24.80 -11.34
CA ARG A 712 -22.31 -24.17 -12.24
C ARG A 712 -21.21 -23.55 -11.39
N ILE A 713 -20.02 -23.42 -11.94
CA ILE A 713 -18.90 -22.80 -11.25
C ILE A 713 -18.56 -21.54 -12.02
N GLN A 714 -18.86 -20.39 -11.45
CA GLN A 714 -18.45 -19.13 -12.05
C GLN A 714 -17.03 -18.78 -11.62
N ILE A 715 -16.28 -18.07 -12.48
CA ILE A 715 -14.90 -17.71 -12.17
C ILE A 715 -14.80 -16.92 -10.85
N LYS A 716 -15.76 -16.01 -10.57
CA LYS A 716 -15.81 -15.27 -9.30
C LYS A 716 -16.01 -16.16 -8.08
N GLU A 717 -16.83 -17.20 -8.19
CA GLU A 717 -17.06 -18.16 -7.11
C GLU A 717 -15.80 -18.98 -6.83
N LEU A 718 -15.14 -19.46 -7.88
CA LEU A 718 -13.88 -20.17 -7.77
C LEU A 718 -12.80 -19.31 -7.09
N MET A 719 -12.69 -18.04 -7.48
CA MET A 719 -11.74 -17.11 -6.89
C MET A 719 -12.02 -16.84 -5.41
N THR A 720 -13.29 -16.60 -5.07
CA THR A 720 -13.71 -16.38 -3.68
C THR A 720 -13.43 -17.61 -2.82
N TYR A 721 -13.70 -18.81 -3.36
CA TYR A 721 -13.39 -20.08 -2.73
C TYR A 721 -11.89 -20.24 -2.47
N LEU A 722 -11.04 -20.01 -3.48
CA LEU A 722 -9.59 -20.13 -3.36
C LEU A 722 -9.04 -19.17 -2.29
N ARG A 723 -9.49 -17.92 -2.28
CA ARG A 723 -9.09 -16.90 -1.30
C ARG A 723 -9.37 -17.34 0.14
N THR A 724 -10.48 -18.03 0.34
CA THR A 724 -10.93 -18.47 1.66
C THR A 724 -10.26 -19.78 2.07
N GLN A 725 -10.16 -20.75 1.18
CA GLN A 725 -9.79 -22.12 1.53
C GLN A 725 -8.28 -22.33 1.60
N VAL A 726 -7.47 -21.65 0.78
CA VAL A 726 -6.01 -21.80 0.82
C VAL A 726 -5.43 -21.42 2.20
N PRO A 727 -5.82 -20.28 2.83
CA PRO A 727 -5.39 -19.92 4.19
C PRO A 727 -5.93 -20.85 5.29
N ILE A 728 -7.09 -21.49 5.07
CA ILE A 728 -7.66 -22.46 6.02
C ILE A 728 -6.86 -23.76 5.97
N LEU A 729 -6.60 -24.27 4.77
CA LEU A 729 -5.87 -25.52 4.55
C LEU A 729 -4.43 -25.41 5.04
N THR A 730 -3.75 -24.30 4.80
CA THR A 730 -2.39 -24.09 5.31
C THR A 730 -2.31 -24.06 6.84
N ARG A 731 -3.30 -23.45 7.50
CA ARG A 731 -3.44 -23.52 8.97
C ARG A 731 -3.74 -24.93 9.45
N GLN A 732 -4.61 -25.67 8.76
CA GLN A 732 -4.96 -27.04 9.11
C GLN A 732 -3.76 -27.98 9.02
N TYR A 733 -2.93 -27.86 7.99
CA TYR A 733 -1.77 -28.72 7.74
C TYR A 733 -0.44 -28.15 8.28
N LYS A 734 -0.46 -27.00 8.97
CA LYS A 734 0.70 -26.34 9.61
C LYS A 734 1.87 -26.06 8.67
N THR A 735 1.59 -25.74 7.42
CA THR A 735 2.62 -25.54 6.38
C THR A 735 3.02 -24.09 6.19
N GLY A 736 3.10 -23.28 7.25
CA GLY A 736 3.28 -21.82 7.12
C GLY A 736 2.08 -21.11 6.50
N LEU A 737 1.99 -19.79 6.65
CA LEU A 737 0.87 -19.01 6.11
C LEU A 737 1.03 -18.85 4.59
N GLN A 738 -0.01 -19.20 3.83
CA GLN A 738 -0.09 -18.99 2.38
C GLN A 738 -1.42 -18.31 2.07
N ASP A 739 -1.35 -17.10 1.52
CA ASP A 739 -2.49 -16.29 1.12
C ASP A 739 -2.41 -16.07 -0.41
N PRO A 740 -3.42 -16.52 -1.17
CA PRO A 740 -3.40 -16.33 -2.61
C PRO A 740 -3.69 -14.87 -2.97
N VAL A 741 -3.01 -14.37 -4.00
CA VAL A 741 -3.24 -13.03 -4.56
C VAL A 741 -4.09 -13.17 -5.81
N ILE A 742 -5.23 -12.48 -5.85
CA ILE A 742 -6.23 -12.61 -6.91
C ILE A 742 -6.49 -11.25 -7.51
N ASN A 743 -6.44 -11.18 -8.84
CA ASN A 743 -6.82 -9.99 -9.60
C ASN A 743 -7.85 -10.38 -10.67
N MET A 744 -9.06 -9.85 -10.53
CA MET A 744 -10.18 -10.07 -11.44
C MET A 744 -10.49 -8.76 -12.18
N ARG A 745 -10.26 -8.73 -13.50
CA ARG A 745 -10.63 -7.60 -14.36
C ARG A 745 -11.51 -7.97 -15.56
N GLY A 746 -11.74 -9.27 -15.79
CA GLY A 746 -12.67 -9.76 -16.81
C GLY A 746 -14.10 -9.86 -16.30
N GLU A 747 -15.04 -10.01 -17.23
CA GLU A 747 -16.42 -10.36 -16.87
C GLU A 747 -16.48 -11.74 -16.21
N ASN A 748 -17.54 -11.94 -15.43
CA ASN A 748 -17.79 -13.22 -14.83
C ASN A 748 -18.28 -14.19 -15.90
N PHE A 749 -17.70 -15.38 -15.97
CA PHE A 749 -18.13 -16.43 -16.90
C PHE A 749 -18.13 -17.79 -16.18
N THR A 750 -18.84 -18.74 -16.80
CA THR A 750 -19.06 -20.11 -16.29
C THR A 750 -18.04 -21.10 -16.83
#